data_AF-A0A2H0W413-F1
#
_entry.id   AF-A0A2H0W413-F1
#
_cell.length_a   1.000
_cell.length_b   1.000
_cell.length_c   1.000
_cell.angle_alpha   90.00
_cell.angle_beta   90.00
_cell.angle_gamma   90.00
#
_symmetry.space_group_name_H-M   'P 1'
#
loop_
_entity.id
_entity.type
_entity.pdbx_description
1 polymer ?
#
loop_
_entity_poly.entity_id
_entity_poly.type
_entity_poly.pdbx_seq_one_letter_code
_entity_poly.pdbx_strand_id
1 'polypeptide(L)'
;ANRIYDLCLKFKENPKRLSELIDNFTKDKYSRRLQCGSITPILFCVNDNYPIVNNRAIRTFRSIKLILGEKEKVSQKLSDYPDNIKKIDRLVEQLGLEILKDHNYQDLFFYWYDSEILSEERRAVKKEAEEGETETETEEEVKKEVVDIKRFLEQVNIEKGFDITPHSLGDPQRIKINQIINLSSKARWVLPHFQRYFDWNKNDVRDFWESIFNDYYVGSFLLWDTDRNPELGIQPILGVTKGEDEIKPDSIILDGQQRITSLYYAVKAPKFSPRGSKIPLYFYVNFNQFFNKNSKDGIIEVHTTKISKEESFKLMLFPLYELEKYSSWVDEFEDFMLSQTEDQDKVRKIRRIVDKKLRHIWDGFEIPYIALPESMELFQVTDIFENINTKGKLLSVFDLLIARLYKYNIELKKMWDATIKNYPNISRYSKTISKTPIYILQAMSLLYEKTSSAKRADILDIYAKVYENSDKDFEEDWDDLSDYMNKAIEKLENMRDGFGVKDEKELPFAPMIPVLTALLKVIDTKDKKAECYKKLNRWYWSSIFTNAYSSAADSQMTQDFKEVRNWFDDEEKVPKTIIQMTREISNLYFRDIQSKSNAKYRGIMSLIALEGAKDFDTSQTLENARGNDKDHIFPKSFNFGFGSNKHIHSVLNMTWMSESTNRKIKRCKKPSSYVDEFVKSKYNNNKNQFFEVLKSHFISQRAFDYLIEDKFEEFVSEREDKILSKIKKNIGFEELKTEKTLISPSNPFTNRIIFVNTLKSCEGYIYWVDKYFSKKGLELLVESISEKINEIRIIMSVDKVDENLRGLFKDFKKEMSNRNINCELRVITDSKIKSSIHDRFIITKYDSYNIPSPDTIARGQLSEISKSSNKEELKKEFDDLWSKSKDIIQEWNEIKKSMK
;
A
#
# COMPACT_ATOMS: atom_id res chain seq x y z
N ALA A 1 -3.54 0.70 43.50
CA ALA A 1 -3.04 -0.54 44.11
C ALA A 1 -3.36 -0.60 45.60
N ASN A 2 -2.67 0.16 46.47
CA ASN A 2 -2.81 0.07 47.94
C ASN A 2 -4.27 0.13 48.45
N ARG A 3 -5.12 1.00 47.90
CA ARG A 3 -6.53 1.08 48.31
C ARG A 3 -7.38 -0.13 47.91
N ILE A 4 -7.06 -0.75 46.77
CA ILE A 4 -7.72 -2.01 46.36
C ILE A 4 -7.28 -3.11 47.31
N TYR A 5 -5.99 -3.15 47.64
CA TYR A 5 -5.45 -4.06 48.65
C TYR A 5 -6.15 -3.88 50.01
N ASP A 6 -6.31 -2.65 50.49
CA ASP A 6 -7.02 -2.34 51.74
C ASP A 6 -8.50 -2.76 51.71
N LEU A 7 -9.18 -2.56 50.58
CA LEU A 7 -10.56 -3.00 50.38
C LEU A 7 -10.66 -4.54 50.47
N CYS A 8 -9.79 -5.25 49.75
CA CYS A 8 -9.76 -6.70 49.75
C CYS A 8 -9.37 -7.29 51.12
N LEU A 9 -8.43 -6.66 51.82
CA LEU A 9 -8.01 -7.06 53.17
C LEU A 9 -9.16 -6.91 54.18
N LYS A 10 -9.82 -5.75 54.21
CA LYS A 10 -10.97 -5.51 55.11
C LYS A 10 -12.18 -6.38 54.76
N PHE A 11 -12.37 -6.67 53.48
CA PHE A 11 -13.40 -7.61 53.04
C PHE A 11 -13.10 -9.03 53.51
N LYS A 12 -11.83 -9.46 53.42
CA LYS A 12 -11.38 -10.76 53.96
C LYS A 12 -11.64 -10.89 55.45
N GLU A 13 -11.41 -9.82 56.23
CA GLU A 13 -11.63 -9.80 57.68
C GLU A 13 -13.12 -9.83 58.06
N ASN A 14 -13.98 -9.11 57.34
CA ASN A 14 -15.41 -9.07 57.63
C ASN A 14 -16.28 -8.90 56.36
N PRO A 15 -16.59 -10.01 55.66
CA PRO A 15 -17.34 -9.99 54.40
C PRO A 15 -18.76 -9.42 54.55
N LYS A 16 -19.39 -9.56 55.72
CA LYS A 16 -20.76 -9.07 56.00
C LYS A 16 -20.89 -7.55 55.89
N ARG A 17 -19.78 -6.80 55.95
CA ARG A 17 -19.75 -5.33 55.78
C ARG A 17 -19.51 -4.89 54.33
N LEU A 18 -19.63 -5.78 53.34
CA LEU A 18 -19.35 -5.47 51.93
C LEU A 18 -20.02 -4.18 51.44
N SER A 19 -21.31 -3.96 51.75
CA SER A 19 -22.01 -2.75 51.33
C SER A 19 -21.34 -1.48 51.85
N GLU A 20 -21.01 -1.46 53.15
CA GLU A 20 -20.34 -0.32 53.78
C GLU A 20 -18.90 -0.12 53.25
N LEU A 21 -18.18 -1.21 53.01
CA LEU A 21 -16.82 -1.18 52.46
C LEU A 21 -16.80 -0.60 51.03
N ILE A 22 -17.74 -1.03 50.19
CA ILE A 22 -17.90 -0.54 48.81
C ILE A 22 -18.35 0.93 48.80
N ASP A 23 -19.28 1.33 49.66
CA ASP A 23 -19.72 2.72 49.78
C ASP A 23 -18.57 3.63 50.21
N ASN A 24 -17.80 3.23 51.22
CA ASN A 24 -16.63 3.99 51.67
C ASN A 24 -15.53 4.03 50.61
N PHE A 25 -15.30 2.93 49.88
CA PHE A 25 -14.34 2.90 48.79
C PHE A 25 -14.76 3.79 47.62
N THR A 26 -16.04 3.84 47.25
CA THR A 26 -16.54 4.58 46.07
C THR A 26 -16.89 6.05 46.34
N LYS A 27 -16.88 6.50 47.62
CA LYS A 27 -16.96 7.92 48.00
C LYS A 27 -15.77 8.75 47.53
N ASP A 28 -14.60 8.14 47.37
CA ASP A 28 -13.39 8.82 46.91
C ASP A 28 -13.37 9.03 45.39
N LYS A 29 -12.86 10.19 44.94
CA LYS A 29 -12.88 10.62 43.53
C LYS A 29 -12.09 9.70 42.58
N TYR A 30 -11.05 8.99 43.07
CA TYR A 30 -10.18 8.15 42.25
C TYR A 30 -10.74 6.73 42.05
N SER A 31 -11.55 6.25 42.98
CA SER A 31 -12.14 4.90 42.97
C SER A 31 -13.57 4.88 42.43
N ARG A 32 -14.28 6.01 42.40
CA ARG A 32 -15.66 6.11 41.87
C ARG A 32 -15.82 5.64 40.41
N ARG A 33 -14.75 5.64 39.60
CA ARG A 33 -14.78 5.19 38.19
C ARG A 33 -14.50 3.70 38.01
N LEU A 34 -14.14 2.98 39.07
CA LEU A 34 -13.87 1.54 38.99
C LEU A 34 -15.17 0.75 38.78
N GLN A 35 -15.08 -0.27 37.93
CA GLN A 35 -16.20 -1.11 37.55
C GLN A 35 -16.16 -2.45 38.28
N CYS A 36 -17.31 -3.12 38.39
CA CYS A 36 -17.43 -4.45 38.99
C CYS A 36 -16.43 -5.46 38.40
N GLY A 37 -16.21 -5.41 37.07
CA GLY A 37 -15.33 -6.36 36.37
C GLY A 37 -13.86 -6.29 36.79
N SER A 38 -13.42 -5.23 37.45
CA SER A 38 -12.03 -5.08 37.91
C SER A 38 -11.81 -5.54 39.35
N ILE A 39 -12.87 -5.62 40.16
CA ILE A 39 -12.76 -5.82 41.63
C ILE A 39 -13.46 -7.10 42.06
N THR A 40 -14.64 -7.40 41.52
CA THR A 40 -15.45 -8.56 41.94
C THR A 40 -14.77 -9.93 41.73
N PRO A 41 -13.93 -10.16 40.69
CA PRO A 41 -13.14 -11.40 40.62
C PRO A 41 -12.18 -11.57 41.79
N ILE A 42 -11.57 -10.48 42.26
CA ILE A 42 -10.65 -10.50 43.40
C ILE A 42 -11.43 -10.79 44.69
N LEU A 43 -12.61 -10.18 44.87
CA LEU A 43 -13.47 -10.46 46.02
C LEU A 43 -13.96 -11.91 46.02
N PHE A 44 -14.32 -12.46 44.87
CA PHE A 44 -14.68 -13.87 44.71
C PHE A 44 -13.53 -14.82 45.08
N CYS A 45 -12.29 -14.54 44.63
CA CYS A 45 -11.12 -15.31 45.05
C CYS A 45 -10.84 -15.23 46.57
N VAL A 46 -11.28 -14.18 47.23
CA VAL A 46 -11.15 -14.00 48.68
C VAL A 46 -12.29 -14.69 49.44
N ASN A 47 -13.50 -14.68 48.90
CA ASN A 47 -14.68 -15.35 49.42
C ASN A 47 -15.66 -15.63 48.27
N ASP A 48 -15.84 -16.90 47.95
CA ASP A 48 -16.62 -17.41 46.82
C ASP A 48 -18.15 -17.29 47.02
N ASN A 49 -18.62 -16.92 48.21
CA ASN A 49 -20.04 -16.62 48.49
C ASN A 49 -20.55 -15.31 47.84
N TYR A 50 -19.75 -14.67 46.98
CA TYR A 50 -20.08 -13.39 46.37
C TYR A 50 -19.84 -13.44 44.86
N PRO A 51 -20.89 -13.32 44.03
CA PRO A 51 -20.78 -13.61 42.60
C PRO A 51 -19.90 -12.60 41.85
N ILE A 52 -19.27 -13.08 40.77
CA ILE A 52 -18.51 -12.23 39.85
C ILE A 52 -19.49 -11.43 38.99
N VAL A 53 -19.32 -10.10 38.96
CA VAL A 53 -20.10 -9.22 38.09
C VAL A 53 -19.16 -8.57 37.08
N ASN A 54 -19.07 -9.20 35.90
CA ASN A 54 -18.27 -8.74 34.77
C ASN A 54 -19.18 -8.50 33.54
N ASN A 55 -18.58 -8.11 32.41
CA ASN A 55 -19.34 -7.83 31.18
C ASN A 55 -20.10 -9.05 30.64
N ARG A 56 -19.57 -10.27 30.82
CA ARG A 56 -20.23 -11.51 30.39
C ARG A 56 -21.47 -11.77 31.23
N ALA A 57 -21.33 -11.75 32.56
CA ALA A 57 -22.43 -11.89 33.51
C ALA A 57 -23.56 -10.88 33.22
N ILE A 58 -23.22 -9.61 32.96
CA ILE A 58 -24.21 -8.56 32.66
C ILE A 58 -24.96 -8.83 31.35
N ARG A 59 -24.27 -9.29 30.30
CA ARG A 59 -24.90 -9.64 29.01
C ARG A 59 -25.80 -10.86 29.14
N THR A 60 -25.31 -11.92 29.75
CA THR A 60 -26.08 -13.14 30.01
C THR A 60 -27.31 -12.83 30.84
N PHE A 61 -27.16 -12.11 31.95
CA PHE A 61 -28.29 -11.67 32.79
C PHE A 61 -29.33 -10.91 31.97
N ARG A 62 -28.90 -9.93 31.16
CA ARG A 62 -29.81 -9.13 30.34
C ARG A 62 -30.53 -9.98 29.29
N SER A 63 -29.85 -10.91 28.64
CA SER A 63 -30.46 -11.78 27.64
C SER A 63 -31.53 -12.69 28.27
N ILE A 64 -31.19 -13.36 29.37
CA ILE A 64 -32.11 -14.25 30.07
C ILE A 64 -33.32 -13.47 30.60
N LYS A 65 -33.14 -12.30 31.21
CA LYS A 65 -34.27 -11.46 31.66
C LYS A 65 -35.17 -11.04 30.50
N LEU A 66 -34.60 -10.74 29.34
CA LEU A 66 -35.38 -10.42 28.14
C LEU A 66 -36.23 -11.61 27.68
N ILE A 67 -35.68 -12.83 27.71
CA ILE A 67 -36.41 -14.09 27.43
C ILE A 67 -37.55 -14.29 28.43
N LEU A 68 -37.33 -13.95 29.71
CA LEU A 68 -38.34 -14.00 30.76
C LEU A 68 -39.38 -12.86 30.69
N GLY A 69 -39.29 -11.97 29.70
CA GLY A 69 -40.21 -10.83 29.53
C GLY A 69 -39.98 -9.68 30.51
N GLU A 70 -38.87 -9.69 31.25
CA GLU A 70 -38.52 -8.69 32.26
C GLU A 70 -37.48 -7.69 31.73
N LYS A 71 -37.53 -6.44 32.20
CA LYS A 71 -36.59 -5.36 31.78
C LYS A 71 -35.56 -4.97 32.85
N GLU A 72 -35.35 -5.82 33.84
CA GLU A 72 -34.37 -5.59 34.91
C GLU A 72 -32.93 -5.61 34.37
N LYS A 73 -32.05 -4.77 34.95
CA LYS A 73 -30.64 -4.64 34.52
C LYS A 73 -29.68 -4.67 35.71
N VAL A 74 -28.52 -5.26 35.47
CA VAL A 74 -27.35 -5.24 36.35
C VAL A 74 -26.41 -4.11 35.88
N SER A 75 -25.84 -3.36 36.82
CA SER A 75 -24.97 -2.22 36.56
C SER A 75 -23.49 -2.60 36.56
N GLN A 76 -22.69 -1.92 35.72
CA GLN A 76 -21.23 -2.06 35.75
C GLN A 76 -20.55 -1.27 36.87
N LYS A 77 -21.27 -0.35 37.52
CA LYS A 77 -20.69 0.51 38.57
C LYS A 77 -20.45 -0.31 39.82
N LEU A 78 -19.24 -0.20 40.38
CA LEU A 78 -18.88 -0.91 41.60
C LEU A 78 -19.79 -0.54 42.79
N SER A 79 -20.28 0.71 42.86
CA SER A 79 -21.24 1.16 43.88
C SER A 79 -22.52 0.34 43.91
N ASP A 80 -22.91 -0.24 42.77
CA ASP A 80 -24.15 -0.97 42.61
C ASP A 80 -23.95 -2.48 42.83
N TYR A 81 -22.72 -2.92 43.13
CA TYR A 81 -22.39 -4.34 43.33
C TYR A 81 -23.24 -5.03 44.41
N PRO A 82 -23.48 -4.44 45.60
CA PRO A 82 -24.36 -5.05 46.60
C PRO A 82 -25.80 -5.27 46.12
N ASP A 83 -26.31 -4.39 45.25
CA ASP A 83 -27.65 -4.52 44.65
C ASP A 83 -27.66 -5.52 43.50
N ASN A 84 -26.57 -5.57 42.72
CA ASN A 84 -26.39 -6.53 41.64
C ASN A 84 -26.41 -7.98 42.14
N ILE A 85 -25.84 -8.27 43.32
CA ILE A 85 -25.87 -9.61 43.93
C ILE A 85 -27.33 -10.06 44.11
N LYS A 86 -28.16 -9.23 44.73
CA LYS A 86 -29.59 -9.53 44.95
C LYS A 86 -30.38 -9.75 43.66
N LYS A 87 -30.01 -9.05 42.58
CA LYS A 87 -30.62 -9.25 41.25
C LYS A 87 -30.25 -10.60 40.66
N ILE A 88 -28.98 -10.96 40.79
CA ILE A 88 -28.42 -12.22 40.30
C ILE A 88 -28.98 -13.41 41.09
N ASP A 89 -29.10 -13.31 42.41
CA ASP A 89 -29.70 -14.35 43.25
C ASP A 89 -31.17 -14.59 42.87
N ARG A 90 -31.95 -13.52 42.67
CA ARG A 90 -33.34 -13.62 42.17
C ARG A 90 -33.42 -14.28 40.79
N LEU A 91 -32.46 -14.01 39.90
CA LEU A 91 -32.41 -14.69 38.60
C LEU A 91 -32.15 -16.19 38.77
N VAL A 92 -31.22 -16.58 39.65
CA VAL A 92 -30.95 -18.00 39.94
C VAL A 92 -32.18 -18.70 40.51
N GLU A 93 -32.87 -18.06 41.45
CA GLU A 93 -34.14 -18.56 42.00
C GLU A 93 -35.19 -18.75 40.91
N GLN A 94 -35.33 -17.78 39.99
CA GLN A 94 -36.26 -17.87 38.86
C GLN A 94 -35.91 -18.96 37.85
N LEU A 95 -34.62 -19.23 37.62
CA LEU A 95 -34.17 -20.29 36.73
C LEU A 95 -34.42 -21.69 37.31
N GLY A 96 -34.60 -21.81 38.63
CA GLY A 96 -34.91 -23.09 39.30
C GLY A 96 -33.78 -24.13 39.24
N LEU A 97 -32.56 -23.71 38.87
CA LEU A 97 -31.40 -24.59 38.74
C LEU A 97 -30.59 -24.57 40.04
N GLU A 98 -30.77 -25.58 40.89
CA GLU A 98 -30.09 -25.69 42.20
C GLU A 98 -28.57 -25.57 42.11
N ILE A 99 -27.96 -26.10 41.03
CA ILE A 99 -26.50 -26.02 40.82
C ILE A 99 -25.99 -24.58 40.70
N LEU A 100 -26.82 -23.64 40.24
CA LEU A 100 -26.44 -22.23 40.07
C LEU A 100 -26.46 -21.43 41.38
N LYS A 101 -26.91 -22.03 42.50
CA LYS A 101 -26.77 -21.42 43.83
C LYS A 101 -25.31 -21.40 44.31
N ASP A 102 -24.47 -22.26 43.74
CA ASP A 102 -23.02 -22.17 43.90
C ASP A 102 -22.46 -21.21 42.85
N HIS A 103 -21.83 -20.13 43.32
CA HIS A 103 -21.34 -19.05 42.48
C HIS A 103 -20.20 -19.46 41.53
N ASN A 104 -19.50 -20.57 41.78
CA ASN A 104 -18.54 -21.13 40.81
C ASN A 104 -19.25 -21.62 39.55
N TYR A 105 -20.32 -22.41 39.73
CA TYR A 105 -21.13 -22.90 38.62
C TYR A 105 -21.95 -21.79 37.97
N GLN A 106 -22.32 -20.77 38.73
CA GLN A 106 -22.96 -19.57 38.21
C GLN A 106 -22.06 -18.78 37.26
N ASP A 107 -20.80 -18.54 37.61
CA ASP A 107 -19.85 -17.84 36.72
C ASP A 107 -19.55 -18.68 35.48
N LEU A 108 -19.38 -20.00 35.65
CA LEU A 108 -19.23 -20.94 34.53
C LEU A 108 -20.45 -20.91 33.61
N PHE A 109 -21.66 -20.87 34.15
CA PHE A 109 -22.89 -20.75 33.37
C PHE A 109 -22.95 -19.43 32.62
N PHE A 110 -22.61 -18.30 33.26
CA PHE A 110 -22.58 -17.01 32.58
C PHE A 110 -21.51 -16.94 31.49
N TYR A 111 -20.36 -17.58 31.72
CA TYR A 111 -19.30 -17.73 30.72
C TYR A 111 -19.76 -18.56 29.53
N TRP A 112 -20.29 -19.76 29.78
CA TRP A 112 -20.77 -20.68 28.76
C TRP A 112 -21.88 -20.03 27.94
N TYR A 113 -22.88 -19.42 28.58
CA TYR A 113 -23.99 -18.80 27.87
C TYR A 113 -23.55 -17.61 27.00
N ASP A 114 -22.62 -16.77 27.47
CA ASP A 114 -22.10 -15.66 26.66
C ASP A 114 -21.20 -16.12 25.52
N SER A 115 -20.44 -17.20 25.74
CA SER A 115 -19.40 -17.69 24.81
C SER A 115 -19.93 -18.67 23.77
N GLU A 116 -20.98 -19.42 24.09
CA GLU A 116 -21.61 -20.37 23.17
C GLU A 116 -22.90 -19.78 22.61
N ILE A 117 -23.90 -19.51 23.47
CA ILE A 117 -25.25 -19.14 23.03
C ILE A 117 -25.30 -17.72 22.44
N LEU A 118 -24.84 -16.72 23.19
CA LEU A 118 -24.85 -15.33 22.71
C LEU A 118 -23.80 -15.08 21.62
N SER A 119 -22.76 -15.92 21.52
CA SER A 119 -21.77 -15.79 20.46
C SER A 119 -22.30 -16.31 19.13
N GLU A 120 -23.08 -17.40 19.14
CA GLU A 120 -23.79 -17.91 17.97
C GLU A 120 -24.82 -16.90 17.46
N GLU A 121 -25.60 -16.29 18.35
CA GLU A 121 -26.52 -15.20 17.96
C GLU A 121 -25.76 -14.02 17.35
N ARG A 122 -24.61 -13.63 17.93
CA ARG A 122 -23.76 -12.57 17.36
C ARG A 122 -23.15 -12.99 16.02
N ARG A 123 -22.79 -14.27 15.84
CA ARG A 123 -22.28 -14.83 14.58
C ARG A 123 -23.39 -14.92 13.52
N ALA A 124 -24.64 -15.17 13.91
CA ALA A 124 -25.80 -15.17 13.02
C ALA A 124 -26.15 -13.74 12.56
N VAL A 125 -26.17 -12.77 13.49
CA VAL A 125 -26.35 -11.34 13.16
C VAL A 125 -25.16 -10.78 12.37
N LYS A 126 -23.93 -11.26 12.63
CA LYS A 126 -22.77 -10.97 11.79
C LYS A 126 -22.91 -11.59 10.41
N LYS A 127 -23.36 -12.83 10.28
CA LYS A 127 -23.60 -13.50 8.98
C LYS A 127 -24.61 -12.75 8.12
N GLU A 128 -25.69 -12.21 8.70
CA GLU A 128 -26.64 -11.34 7.95
C GLU A 128 -26.01 -9.98 7.56
N ALA A 129 -25.01 -9.51 8.28
CA ALA A 129 -24.23 -8.32 7.91
C ALA A 129 -23.02 -8.63 6.99
N GLU A 130 -22.61 -9.90 6.90
CA GLU A 130 -21.39 -10.40 6.24
C GLU A 130 -21.69 -11.28 5.00
N GLU A 131 -22.95 -11.35 4.53
CA GLU A 131 -23.30 -11.82 3.15
C GLU A 131 -22.65 -10.95 2.03
N GLY A 132 -21.80 -10.00 2.39
CA GLY A 132 -20.92 -9.25 1.51
C GLY A 132 -19.46 -9.72 1.42
N GLU A 133 -18.97 -10.70 2.19
CA GLU A 133 -17.58 -11.19 2.06
C GLU A 133 -17.36 -12.51 2.81
N THR A 134 -17.01 -13.58 2.08
CA THR A 134 -16.75 -14.91 2.63
C THR A 134 -15.26 -15.20 2.71
N GLU A 135 -14.76 -15.62 3.87
CA GLU A 135 -13.86 -16.76 4.01
C GLU A 135 -13.84 -17.23 5.49
N THR A 136 -13.99 -18.53 5.66
CA THR A 136 -14.09 -19.26 6.94
C THR A 136 -12.69 -19.60 7.47
N GLU A 137 -12.33 -19.07 8.65
CA GLU A 137 -11.21 -19.57 9.45
C GLU A 137 -11.66 -20.83 10.22
N THR A 138 -11.06 -21.98 9.91
CA THR A 138 -11.10 -23.16 10.77
C THR A 138 -10.08 -22.98 11.89
N GLU A 139 -10.53 -22.80 13.13
CA GLU A 139 -9.67 -22.93 14.31
C GLU A 139 -9.22 -24.39 14.43
N GLU A 140 -7.92 -24.64 14.25
CA GLU A 140 -7.33 -25.94 14.57
C GLU A 140 -7.34 -26.14 16.10
N GLU A 141 -8.12 -27.12 16.57
CA GLU A 141 -7.98 -27.64 17.93
C GLU A 141 -6.56 -28.19 18.12
N VAL A 142 -5.77 -27.55 18.99
CA VAL A 142 -4.50 -28.10 19.47
C VAL A 142 -4.79 -29.43 20.17
N LYS A 143 -4.47 -30.55 19.51
CA LYS A 143 -4.51 -31.87 20.13
C LYS A 143 -3.61 -31.86 21.35
N LYS A 144 -4.18 -32.14 22.53
CA LYS A 144 -3.40 -32.42 23.74
C LYS A 144 -2.65 -33.73 23.51
N GLU A 145 -1.35 -33.64 23.24
CA GLU A 145 -0.50 -34.83 23.15
C GLU A 145 -0.37 -35.47 24.54
N VAL A 146 -0.63 -36.78 24.60
CA VAL A 146 -0.37 -37.58 25.79
C VAL A 146 1.13 -37.84 25.83
N VAL A 147 1.80 -37.25 26.82
CA VAL A 147 3.23 -37.46 27.03
C VAL A 147 3.46 -38.92 27.48
N ASP A 148 4.26 -39.67 26.71
CA ASP A 148 4.74 -40.98 27.13
C ASP A 148 5.78 -40.80 28.24
N ILE A 149 5.31 -40.98 29.48
CA ILE A 149 6.10 -40.80 30.71
C ILE A 149 7.36 -41.67 30.69
N LYS A 150 7.31 -42.87 30.09
CA LYS A 150 8.46 -43.77 30.10
C LYS A 150 9.57 -43.26 29.21
N ARG A 151 9.21 -42.82 27.99
CA ARG A 151 10.15 -42.20 27.05
C ARG A 151 10.70 -40.87 27.60
N PHE A 152 9.85 -40.08 28.25
CA PHE A 152 10.26 -38.85 28.93
C PHE A 152 11.32 -39.13 30.00
N LEU A 153 11.08 -40.11 30.89
CA LEU A 153 12.04 -40.46 31.95
C LEU A 153 13.37 -41.00 31.41
N GLU A 154 13.38 -41.67 30.25
CA GLU A 154 14.60 -42.13 29.58
C GLU A 154 15.40 -40.98 28.94
N GLN A 155 14.74 -39.89 28.56
CA GLN A 155 15.35 -38.74 27.87
C GLN A 155 15.70 -37.57 28.80
N VAL A 156 15.07 -37.50 29.97
CA VAL A 156 15.25 -36.39 30.92
C VAL A 156 16.49 -36.63 31.75
N ASN A 157 17.49 -35.78 31.53
CA ASN A 157 18.67 -35.72 32.38
C ASN A 157 18.38 -34.83 33.61
N ILE A 158 18.06 -35.46 34.74
CA ILE A 158 17.74 -34.78 36.01
C ILE A 158 18.98 -34.08 36.61
N GLU A 159 20.19 -34.50 36.27
CA GLU A 159 21.42 -33.86 36.79
C GLU A 159 21.55 -32.40 36.34
N LYS A 160 20.95 -32.02 35.20
CA LYS A 160 20.82 -30.60 34.77
C LYS A 160 19.69 -29.83 35.48
N GLY A 161 18.74 -30.52 36.11
CA GLY A 161 17.55 -29.92 36.74
C GLY A 161 17.74 -29.48 38.19
N PHE A 162 18.81 -29.92 38.86
CA PHE A 162 19.10 -29.57 40.26
C PHE A 162 19.62 -28.12 40.43
N ASP A 163 20.08 -27.47 39.36
CA ASP A 163 20.53 -26.07 39.36
C ASP A 163 19.39 -25.04 39.13
N ILE A 164 18.11 -25.46 39.17
CA ILE A 164 16.99 -24.51 39.10
C ILE A 164 16.94 -23.72 40.40
N THR A 165 17.65 -22.60 40.42
CA THR A 165 17.55 -21.59 41.46
C THR A 165 16.52 -20.57 41.00
N PRO A 166 15.39 -20.37 41.72
CA PRO A 166 14.44 -19.34 41.35
C PRO A 166 15.13 -17.97 41.37
N HIS A 167 15.14 -17.27 40.23
CA HIS A 167 15.66 -15.90 40.16
C HIS A 167 14.81 -14.99 41.05
N SER A 168 15.38 -14.51 42.16
CA SER A 168 14.74 -13.48 42.97
C SER A 168 14.87 -12.15 42.26
N LEU A 169 13.80 -11.69 41.61
CA LEU A 169 13.73 -10.34 41.07
C LEU A 169 13.98 -9.32 42.20
N GLY A 170 14.88 -8.36 41.98
CA GLY A 170 15.17 -7.32 42.95
C GLY A 170 14.00 -6.37 43.17
N ASP A 171 13.99 -5.70 44.33
CA ASP A 171 13.01 -4.65 44.61
C ASP A 171 13.12 -3.48 43.60
N PRO A 172 12.01 -2.87 43.17
CA PRO A 172 12.04 -1.70 42.28
C PRO A 172 12.85 -0.55 42.90
N GLN A 173 13.90 -0.12 42.20
CA GLN A 173 14.76 0.98 42.58
C GLN A 173 14.35 2.28 41.87
N ARG A 174 14.90 3.41 42.28
CA ARG A 174 14.65 4.73 41.70
C ARG A 174 15.95 5.39 41.27
N ILE A 175 15.93 6.03 40.10
CA ILE A 175 17.09 6.74 39.57
C ILE A 175 16.72 8.14 39.07
N LYS A 176 17.62 9.09 39.27
CA LYS A 176 17.45 10.49 38.87
C LYS A 176 17.95 10.75 37.46
N ILE A 177 17.44 11.80 36.80
CA ILE A 177 17.87 12.18 35.44
C ILE A 177 19.38 12.43 35.38
N ASN A 178 19.95 13.19 36.31
CA ASN A 178 21.39 13.45 36.35
C ASN A 178 22.24 12.15 36.38
N GLN A 179 21.82 11.14 37.13
CA GLN A 179 22.47 9.84 37.24
C GLN A 179 22.35 9.06 35.94
N ILE A 180 21.15 9.00 35.33
CA ILE A 180 20.94 8.33 34.04
C ILE A 180 21.88 8.93 32.98
N ILE A 181 21.95 10.25 32.89
CA ILE A 181 22.81 10.95 31.91
C ILE A 181 24.28 10.63 32.16
N ASN A 182 24.72 10.65 33.42
CA ASN A 182 26.12 10.36 33.79
C ASN A 182 26.51 8.91 33.45
N LEU A 183 25.66 7.94 33.81
CA LEU A 183 25.89 6.52 33.51
C LEU A 183 25.91 6.26 32.01
N SER A 184 24.98 6.87 31.27
CA SER A 184 24.92 6.78 29.80
C SER A 184 26.15 7.41 29.14
N SER A 185 26.52 8.64 29.53
CA SER A 185 27.71 9.34 29.00
C SER A 185 29.02 8.58 29.23
N LYS A 186 29.12 7.85 30.35
CA LYS A 186 30.30 7.04 30.67
C LYS A 186 30.28 5.64 30.01
N ALA A 187 29.23 5.29 29.27
CA ALA A 187 28.98 3.94 28.77
C ALA A 187 28.97 2.87 29.88
N ARG A 188 28.42 3.23 31.04
CA ARG A 188 28.13 2.29 32.15
C ARG A 188 26.77 1.62 31.97
N TRP A 189 25.81 2.35 31.40
CA TRP A 189 24.55 1.78 30.92
C TRP A 189 24.62 1.65 29.41
N VAL A 190 24.49 0.42 28.93
CA VAL A 190 24.67 0.06 27.52
C VAL A 190 23.44 -0.63 26.97
N LEU A 191 23.39 -0.79 25.65
CA LEU A 191 22.35 -1.52 24.95
C LEU A 191 22.94 -2.81 24.41
N PRO A 192 22.22 -3.94 24.48
CA PRO A 192 22.65 -5.14 23.79
C PRO A 192 22.46 -4.99 22.28
N HIS A 193 23.22 -5.74 21.48
CA HIS A 193 23.12 -5.74 20.01
C HIS A 193 21.76 -6.20 19.51
N PHE A 194 21.05 -7.00 20.31
CA PHE A 194 19.71 -7.47 19.99
C PHE A 194 18.57 -6.44 20.22
N GLN A 195 18.87 -5.22 20.68
CA GLN A 195 17.89 -4.13 20.71
C GLN A 195 17.65 -3.54 19.32
N ARG A 196 16.42 -3.07 19.10
CA ARG A 196 16.07 -2.31 17.89
C ARG A 196 16.83 -0.99 17.77
N TYR A 197 16.78 -0.38 16.59
CA TYR A 197 17.27 0.99 16.41
C TYR A 197 16.47 2.01 17.23
N PHE A 198 17.07 3.18 17.47
CA PHE A 198 16.33 4.32 17.98
C PHE A 198 15.29 4.78 16.95
N ASP A 199 14.02 4.81 17.35
CA ASP A 199 12.88 4.95 16.45
C ASP A 199 11.92 6.08 16.86
N TRP A 200 12.25 6.85 17.90
CA TRP A 200 11.45 8.01 18.31
C TRP A 200 11.65 9.20 17.37
N ASN A 201 10.52 9.81 16.99
CA ASN A 201 10.49 11.02 16.18
C ASN A 201 10.51 12.29 17.06
N LYS A 202 10.50 13.47 16.42
CA LYS A 202 10.48 14.77 17.10
C LYS A 202 9.42 14.88 18.20
N ASN A 203 8.18 14.49 17.91
CA ASN A 203 7.05 14.62 18.81
C ASN A 203 7.16 13.62 19.97
N ASP A 204 7.61 12.39 19.71
CA ASP A 204 7.82 11.38 20.76
C ASP A 204 8.79 11.91 21.84
N VAL A 205 9.92 12.49 21.42
CA VAL A 205 10.90 13.10 22.34
C VAL A 205 10.30 14.30 23.07
N ARG A 206 9.59 15.18 22.35
CA ARG A 206 8.95 16.37 22.93
C ARG A 206 7.94 15.98 24.01
N ASP A 207 7.02 15.07 23.70
CA ASP A 207 5.91 14.69 24.58
C ASP A 207 6.40 13.93 25.82
N PHE A 208 7.51 13.21 25.70
CA PHE A 208 8.20 12.61 26.83
C PHE A 208 8.80 13.66 27.77
N TRP A 209 9.49 14.67 27.25
CA TRP A 209 9.99 15.79 28.06
C TRP A 209 8.86 16.65 28.65
N GLU A 210 7.75 16.80 27.93
CA GLU A 210 6.53 17.45 28.43
C GLU A 210 5.99 16.69 29.66
N SER A 211 6.00 15.36 29.61
CA SER A 211 5.56 14.51 30.72
C SER A 211 6.48 14.63 31.93
N ILE A 212 7.81 14.68 31.72
CA ILE A 212 8.79 14.91 32.78
C ILE A 212 8.55 16.28 33.44
N PHE A 213 8.41 17.33 32.62
CA PHE A 213 8.22 18.70 33.12
C PHE A 213 6.94 18.84 33.98
N ASN A 214 5.88 18.13 33.59
CA ASN A 214 4.59 18.11 34.27
C ASN A 214 4.49 17.08 35.41
N ASP A 215 5.60 16.43 35.79
CA ASP A 215 5.63 15.44 36.87
C ASP A 215 4.73 14.21 36.62
N TYR A 216 4.50 13.86 35.36
CA TYR A 216 3.70 12.70 34.96
C TYR A 216 4.50 11.39 35.00
N TYR A 217 3.78 10.27 35.12
CA TYR A 217 4.41 8.95 35.08
C TYR A 217 4.97 8.65 33.68
N VAL A 218 6.27 8.36 33.61
CA VAL A 218 7.00 8.11 32.35
C VAL A 218 7.42 6.65 32.16
N GLY A 219 6.78 5.73 32.87
CA GLY A 219 7.10 4.31 32.87
C GLY A 219 8.22 3.93 33.84
N SER A 220 8.69 2.68 33.74
CA SER A 220 9.87 2.16 34.43
C SER A 220 10.93 1.69 33.43
N PHE A 221 12.15 1.43 33.88
CA PHE A 221 13.18 0.75 33.09
C PHE A 221 13.37 -0.68 33.56
N LEU A 222 13.82 -1.54 32.64
CA LEU A 222 14.30 -2.87 32.96
C LEU A 222 15.76 -2.95 32.56
N LEU A 223 16.61 -3.30 33.52
CA LEU A 223 18.04 -3.45 33.34
C LEU A 223 18.43 -4.89 33.64
N TRP A 224 19.56 -5.31 33.11
CA TRP A 224 20.23 -6.56 33.48
C TRP A 224 21.61 -6.21 34.00
N ASP A 225 21.86 -6.51 35.27
CA ASP A 225 23.17 -6.28 35.86
C ASP A 225 24.17 -7.26 35.25
N THR A 226 25.37 -6.77 34.97
CA THR A 226 26.40 -7.54 34.27
C THR A 226 27.74 -7.31 34.95
N ASP A 227 28.62 -8.30 34.84
CA ASP A 227 30.04 -8.04 35.01
C ASP A 227 30.51 -7.03 33.95
N ARG A 228 31.72 -6.51 34.14
CA ARG A 228 32.25 -5.47 33.26
C ARG A 228 32.63 -5.98 31.86
N ASN A 229 32.44 -7.26 31.55
CA ASN A 229 32.82 -7.84 30.27
C ASN A 229 31.86 -8.99 29.88
N PRO A 230 30.60 -8.67 29.57
CA PRO A 230 29.63 -9.70 29.18
C PRO A 230 30.07 -10.40 27.90
N GLU A 231 29.81 -11.70 27.78
CA GLU A 231 29.96 -12.47 26.53
C GLU A 231 28.92 -12.08 25.44
N LEU A 232 28.25 -10.95 25.63
CA LEU A 232 27.20 -10.39 24.79
C LEU A 232 27.71 -9.19 24.01
N GLY A 233 27.35 -9.09 22.74
CA GLY A 233 27.57 -7.87 21.95
C GLY A 233 26.83 -6.67 22.56
N ILE A 234 27.56 -5.64 22.96
CA ILE A 234 27.04 -4.42 23.59
C ILE A 234 27.45 -3.18 22.82
N GLN A 235 26.57 -2.18 22.82
CA GLN A 235 26.80 -0.88 22.20
C GLN A 235 26.39 0.25 23.17
N PRO A 236 27.04 1.41 23.14
CA PRO A 236 26.61 2.52 23.96
C PRO A 236 25.29 3.10 23.42
N ILE A 237 24.64 3.93 24.23
CA ILE A 237 23.45 4.66 23.79
C ILE A 237 23.81 5.58 22.62
N LEU A 238 22.92 5.67 21.63
CA LEU A 238 23.13 6.46 20.43
C LEU A 238 23.49 7.92 20.79
N GLY A 239 24.63 8.40 20.25
CA GLY A 239 25.17 9.74 20.52
C GLY A 239 26.30 9.79 21.56
N VAL A 240 26.62 8.69 22.23
CA VAL A 240 27.84 8.54 23.04
C VAL A 240 29.00 8.13 22.12
N THR A 241 30.13 8.83 22.21
CA THR A 241 31.27 8.67 21.27
C THR A 241 32.41 7.82 21.83
N LYS A 242 32.11 6.78 22.61
CA LYS A 242 33.12 5.85 23.14
C LYS A 242 33.27 4.64 22.22
N GLY A 243 34.51 4.20 21.99
CA GLY A 243 34.79 2.94 21.28
C GLY A 243 34.47 1.72 22.15
N GLU A 244 34.30 0.56 21.52
CA GLU A 244 33.95 -0.71 22.19
C GLU A 244 34.94 -1.08 23.30
N ASP A 245 36.25 -0.87 23.07
CA ASP A 245 37.32 -1.15 24.03
C ASP A 245 37.27 -0.28 25.32
N GLU A 246 36.51 0.82 25.30
CA GLU A 246 36.35 1.72 26.45
C GLU A 246 35.09 1.42 27.28
N ILE A 247 34.27 0.47 26.83
CA ILE A 247 32.99 0.13 27.45
C ILE A 247 33.25 -0.83 28.61
N LYS A 248 32.82 -0.42 29.81
CA LYS A 248 32.83 -1.25 31.02
C LYS A 248 31.44 -1.13 31.64
N PRO A 249 30.46 -1.91 31.17
CA PRO A 249 29.08 -1.75 31.59
C PRO A 249 28.93 -2.14 33.06
N ASP A 250 28.05 -1.44 33.75
CA ASP A 250 27.52 -1.85 35.05
C ASP A 250 26.16 -2.53 34.85
N SER A 251 25.37 -2.08 33.87
CA SER A 251 24.07 -2.69 33.52
C SER A 251 23.76 -2.55 32.03
N ILE A 252 23.01 -3.52 31.51
CA ILE A 252 22.48 -3.59 30.14
C ILE A 252 21.00 -3.16 30.14
N ILE A 253 20.61 -2.25 29.26
CA ILE A 253 19.24 -1.76 29.15
C ILE A 253 18.39 -2.73 28.32
N LEU A 254 17.38 -3.34 28.96
CA LEU A 254 16.43 -4.25 28.32
C LEU A 254 15.11 -3.56 27.95
N ASP A 255 14.61 -2.66 28.80
CA ASP A 255 13.50 -1.77 28.48
C ASP A 255 13.80 -0.34 28.90
N GLY A 256 13.35 0.62 28.09
CA GLY A 256 13.60 2.04 28.30
C GLY A 256 14.59 2.66 27.32
N GLN A 257 15.16 1.89 26.38
CA GLN A 257 16.12 2.39 25.39
C GLN A 257 15.71 3.73 24.78
N GLN A 258 14.48 3.82 24.25
CA GLN A 258 14.01 5.02 23.56
C GLN A 258 13.95 6.23 24.49
N ARG A 259 13.45 6.03 25.72
CA ARG A 259 13.34 7.07 26.75
C ARG A 259 14.71 7.56 27.22
N ILE A 260 15.62 6.63 27.54
CA ILE A 260 16.98 6.97 28.00
C ILE A 260 17.77 7.66 26.87
N THR A 261 17.66 7.18 25.63
CA THR A 261 18.28 7.84 24.47
C THR A 261 17.71 9.24 24.27
N SER A 262 16.42 9.46 24.47
CA SER A 262 15.78 10.78 24.38
C SER A 262 16.18 11.74 25.51
N LEU A 263 16.39 11.24 26.73
CA LEU A 263 16.99 12.02 27.81
C LEU A 263 18.38 12.49 27.40
N TYR A 264 19.22 11.54 26.98
CA TYR A 264 20.58 11.81 26.53
C TYR A 264 20.61 12.80 25.37
N TYR A 265 19.75 12.60 24.36
CA TYR A 265 19.65 13.44 23.18
C TYR A 265 19.37 14.89 23.52
N ALA A 266 18.35 15.17 24.34
CA ALA A 266 17.98 16.54 24.66
C ALA A 266 19.01 17.26 25.53
N VAL A 267 19.66 16.53 26.45
CA VAL A 267 20.64 17.09 27.41
C VAL A 267 22.04 17.23 26.81
N LYS A 268 22.48 16.32 25.94
CA LYS A 268 23.83 16.36 25.35
C LYS A 268 23.87 16.92 23.94
N ALA A 269 22.70 17.08 23.29
CA ALA A 269 22.56 17.56 21.91
C ALA A 269 23.57 16.91 20.93
N PRO A 270 23.60 15.57 20.83
CA PRO A 270 24.50 14.87 19.93
C PRO A 270 24.17 15.17 18.46
N LYS A 271 25.15 14.97 17.56
CA LYS A 271 25.05 15.33 16.14
C LYS A 271 24.35 14.26 15.27
N PHE A 272 23.25 13.68 15.75
CA PHE A 272 22.41 12.80 14.94
C PHE A 272 20.98 13.32 14.82
N SER A 273 20.22 12.83 13.85
CA SER A 273 18.85 13.28 13.58
C SER A 273 17.84 12.23 14.06
N PRO A 274 16.84 12.59 14.88
CA PRO A 274 15.72 11.70 15.23
C PRO A 274 14.91 11.29 14.00
N ARG A 275 14.10 10.22 14.12
CA ARG A 275 13.29 9.71 13.00
C ARG A 275 12.40 10.82 12.40
N GLY A 276 12.41 10.91 11.07
CA GLY A 276 11.65 11.91 10.31
C GLY A 276 12.31 13.28 10.20
N SER A 277 13.44 13.53 10.88
CA SER A 277 14.25 14.73 10.69
C SER A 277 15.47 14.45 9.81
N LYS A 278 15.86 15.43 8.99
CA LYS A 278 17.12 15.39 8.22
C LYS A 278 18.30 16.01 8.96
N ILE A 279 18.02 16.78 10.02
CA ILE A 279 19.00 17.54 10.78
C ILE A 279 18.84 17.30 12.29
N PRO A 280 19.92 17.47 13.07
CA PRO A 280 19.82 17.48 14.52
C PRO A 280 18.86 18.56 15.00
N LEU A 281 18.04 18.20 15.98
CA LEU A 281 17.07 19.06 16.64
C LEU A 281 17.53 19.45 18.05
N TYR A 282 17.03 20.57 18.53
CA TYR A 282 17.28 21.12 19.86
C TYR A 282 15.95 21.33 20.59
N PHE A 283 15.90 20.95 21.86
CA PHE A 283 14.69 21.01 22.68
C PHE A 283 14.82 22.10 23.74
N TYR A 284 13.75 22.87 23.92
CA TYR A 284 13.70 24.02 24.81
C TYR A 284 12.46 23.96 25.71
N VAL A 285 12.61 24.35 26.97
CA VAL A 285 11.48 24.58 27.88
C VAL A 285 11.02 26.02 27.72
N ASN A 286 9.76 26.23 27.36
CA ASN A 286 9.16 27.55 27.25
C ASN A 286 8.55 28.00 28.59
N PHE A 287 9.31 28.79 29.34
CA PHE A 287 8.84 29.33 30.62
C PHE A 287 7.76 30.40 30.45
N ASN A 288 7.74 31.13 29.34
CA ASN A 288 6.68 32.09 29.05
C ASN A 288 5.32 31.40 28.96
N GLN A 289 5.23 30.24 28.28
CA GLN A 289 4.02 29.42 28.24
C GLN A 289 3.67 28.84 29.61
N PHE A 290 4.67 28.34 30.34
CA PHE A 290 4.48 27.80 31.69
C PHE A 290 3.85 28.82 32.66
N PHE A 291 4.30 30.08 32.62
CA PHE A 291 3.76 31.12 33.50
C PHE A 291 2.38 31.63 33.06
N ASN A 292 2.11 31.72 31.75
CA ASN A 292 0.89 32.33 31.24
C ASN A 292 -0.31 31.38 31.11
N LYS A 293 -0.13 30.06 31.26
CA LYS A 293 -1.19 29.02 31.32
C LYS A 293 -2.28 29.06 30.22
N ASN A 294 -2.05 29.77 29.11
CA ASN A 294 -3.08 30.10 28.12
C ASN A 294 -2.79 29.64 26.68
N SER A 295 -1.83 28.74 26.44
CA SER A 295 -1.56 28.23 25.08
C SER A 295 -2.20 26.85 24.84
N LYS A 296 -2.70 26.65 23.61
CA LYS A 296 -2.97 25.30 23.05
C LYS A 296 -1.67 24.55 22.74
N ASP A 297 -0.54 25.24 22.75
CA ASP A 297 0.80 24.73 22.49
C ASP A 297 1.46 24.22 23.78
N GLY A 298 2.29 23.17 23.65
CA GLY A 298 2.97 22.51 24.77
C GLY A 298 4.22 23.27 25.24
N ILE A 299 4.65 23.00 26.47
CA ILE A 299 5.77 23.68 27.16
C ILE A 299 7.11 23.39 26.48
N ILE A 300 7.29 22.21 25.90
CA ILE A 300 8.52 21.83 25.21
C ILE A 300 8.45 22.23 23.73
N GLU A 301 9.35 23.13 23.35
CA GLU A 301 9.56 23.56 21.97
C GLU A 301 10.70 22.82 21.30
N VAL A 302 10.63 22.71 19.97
CA VAL A 302 11.65 22.06 19.16
C VAL A 302 12.13 22.96 18.04
N HIS A 303 13.44 23.15 17.99
CA HIS A 303 14.13 24.02 17.05
C HIS A 303 15.16 23.25 16.24
N THR A 304 15.39 23.70 15.00
CA THR A 304 16.35 23.09 14.06
C THR A 304 17.76 23.69 14.17
N THR A 305 17.86 24.86 14.79
CA THR A 305 19.10 25.58 15.05
C THR A 305 19.18 25.96 16.52
N LYS A 306 20.40 26.12 17.05
CA LYS A 306 20.58 26.68 18.38
C LYS A 306 20.17 28.15 18.37
N ILE A 307 19.25 28.50 19.27
CA ILE A 307 18.89 29.89 19.56
C ILE A 307 20.04 30.54 20.32
N SER A 308 20.35 31.80 19.98
CA SER A 308 21.38 32.57 20.69
C SER A 308 21.00 32.78 22.16
N LYS A 309 21.97 32.94 23.05
CA LYS A 309 21.70 33.05 24.49
C LYS A 309 20.81 34.26 24.81
N GLU A 310 21.09 35.41 24.21
CA GLU A 310 20.28 36.63 24.37
C GLU A 310 18.83 36.45 23.89
N GLU A 311 18.64 35.81 22.73
CA GLU A 311 17.30 35.51 22.20
C GLU A 311 16.56 34.48 23.05
N SER A 312 17.28 33.49 23.60
CA SER A 312 16.72 32.50 24.53
C SER A 312 16.16 33.16 25.79
N PHE A 313 16.82 34.20 26.30
CA PHE A 313 16.32 34.99 27.43
C PHE A 313 15.10 35.84 27.05
N LYS A 314 15.13 36.53 25.91
CA LYS A 314 14.01 37.34 25.40
C LYS A 314 12.73 36.51 25.22
N LEU A 315 12.86 35.27 24.75
CA LEU A 315 11.74 34.35 24.53
C LEU A 315 11.42 33.48 25.76
N MET A 316 12.21 33.59 26.84
CA MET A 316 12.14 32.73 28.03
C MET A 316 12.22 31.23 27.69
N LEU A 317 13.07 30.88 26.72
CA LEU A 317 13.33 29.52 26.27
C LEU A 317 14.60 28.99 26.94
N PHE A 318 14.44 28.03 27.85
CA PHE A 318 15.57 27.36 28.46
C PHE A 318 16.05 26.18 27.58
N PRO A 319 17.29 26.18 27.09
CA PRO A 319 17.83 25.07 26.32
C PRO A 319 18.06 23.83 27.19
N LEU A 320 17.42 22.69 26.87
CA LEU A 320 17.62 21.44 27.63
C LEU A 320 19.08 20.95 27.59
N TYR A 321 19.85 21.35 26.58
CA TYR A 321 21.28 21.02 26.50
C TYR A 321 22.16 21.78 27.50
N GLU A 322 21.60 22.76 28.22
CA GLU A 322 22.27 23.44 29.34
C GLU A 322 21.79 22.93 30.72
N LEU A 323 20.93 21.90 30.75
CA LEU A 323 20.33 21.38 32.00
C LEU A 323 21.37 20.95 33.05
N GLU A 324 22.51 20.40 32.63
CA GLU A 324 23.61 20.03 33.54
C GLU A 324 24.24 21.24 34.25
N LYS A 325 24.17 22.43 33.64
CA LYS A 325 24.71 23.69 34.16
C LYS A 325 23.60 24.74 34.33
N TYR A 326 22.38 24.28 34.65
CA TYR A 326 21.20 25.14 34.66
C TYR A 326 21.34 26.36 35.57
N SER A 327 22.11 26.26 36.67
CA SER A 327 22.32 27.36 37.61
C SER A 327 22.98 28.56 36.94
N SER A 328 23.98 28.36 36.09
CA SER A 328 24.65 29.44 35.34
C SER A 328 23.67 30.17 34.43
N TRP A 329 22.81 29.42 33.74
CA TRP A 329 21.79 30.02 32.89
C TRP A 329 20.77 30.81 33.71
N VAL A 330 20.36 30.29 34.88
CA VAL A 330 19.40 30.97 35.77
C VAL A 330 19.95 32.27 36.31
N ASP A 331 21.22 32.30 36.71
CA ASP A 331 21.88 33.52 37.23
C ASP A 331 21.99 34.57 36.12
N GLU A 332 22.43 34.19 34.93
CA GLU A 332 22.52 35.11 33.79
C GLU A 332 21.14 35.57 33.28
N PHE A 333 20.11 34.72 33.38
CA PHE A 333 18.73 35.07 33.07
C PHE A 333 18.15 36.09 34.06
N GLU A 334 18.51 35.98 35.34
CA GLU A 334 18.17 36.99 36.35
C GLU A 334 18.80 38.34 36.01
N ASP A 335 20.10 38.37 35.72
CA ASP A 335 20.81 39.60 35.34
C ASP A 335 20.19 40.25 34.10
N PHE A 336 19.85 39.44 33.09
CA PHE A 336 19.14 39.91 31.91
C PHE A 336 17.78 40.51 32.28
N MET A 337 16.96 39.82 33.07
CA MET A 337 15.63 40.31 33.46
C MET A 337 15.71 41.61 34.27
N LEU A 338 16.68 41.74 35.18
CA LEU A 338 16.93 42.96 35.95
C LEU A 338 17.34 44.14 35.07
N SER A 339 17.99 43.89 33.92
CA SER A 339 18.28 44.94 32.94
C SER A 339 17.03 45.46 32.20
N GLN A 340 15.92 44.71 32.21
CA GLN A 340 14.69 45.03 31.48
C GLN A 340 13.58 45.61 32.38
N THR A 341 13.71 45.53 33.71
CA THR A 341 12.68 46.01 34.64
C THR A 341 13.25 46.42 36.00
N GLU A 342 12.62 47.41 36.64
CA GLU A 342 12.95 47.83 38.01
C GLU A 342 12.26 46.97 39.10
N ASP A 343 11.32 46.09 38.73
CA ASP A 343 10.59 45.21 39.66
C ASP A 343 11.44 43.99 40.09
N GLN A 344 12.41 44.24 40.97
CA GLN A 344 13.34 43.23 41.48
C GLN A 344 12.62 42.08 42.20
N ASP A 345 11.53 42.36 42.91
CA ASP A 345 10.79 41.35 43.67
C ASP A 345 10.10 40.34 42.76
N LYS A 346 9.54 40.79 41.63
CA LYS A 346 8.95 39.91 40.63
C LYS A 346 9.99 39.07 39.91
N VAL A 347 11.15 39.66 39.55
CA VAL A 347 12.26 38.92 38.94
C VAL A 347 12.76 37.83 39.88
N ARG A 348 12.99 38.13 41.16
CA ARG A 348 13.39 37.13 42.18
C ARG A 348 12.38 36.00 42.33
N LYS A 349 11.07 36.29 42.29
CA LYS A 349 10.01 35.27 42.32
C LYS A 349 10.06 34.37 41.08
N ILE A 350 10.20 34.94 39.89
CA ILE A 350 10.32 34.18 38.63
C ILE A 350 11.55 33.29 38.67
N ARG A 351 12.72 33.86 39.00
CA ARG A 351 13.99 33.13 39.17
C ARG A 351 13.83 31.95 40.12
N ARG A 352 13.23 32.15 41.30
CA ARG A 352 13.01 31.09 42.28
C ARG A 352 12.13 29.96 41.75
N ILE A 353 11.10 30.28 40.95
CA ILE A 353 10.23 29.26 40.35
C ILE A 353 10.98 28.48 39.26
N VAL A 354 11.69 29.17 38.38
CA VAL A 354 12.51 28.58 37.31
C VAL A 354 13.59 27.67 37.90
N ASP A 355 14.39 28.19 38.84
CA ASP A 355 15.42 27.43 39.57
C ASP A 355 14.84 26.18 40.23
N LYS A 356 13.72 26.33 40.95
CA LYS A 356 13.06 25.19 41.61
C LYS A 356 12.62 24.13 40.60
N LYS A 357 12.08 24.53 39.44
CA LYS A 357 11.61 23.58 38.42
C LYS A 357 12.77 22.88 37.72
N LEU A 358 13.81 23.60 37.33
CA LEU A 358 15.00 23.01 36.70
C LEU A 358 15.76 22.09 37.65
N ARG A 359 15.96 22.52 38.91
CA ARG A 359 16.55 21.69 39.96
C ARG A 359 15.75 20.41 40.20
N HIS A 360 14.42 20.53 40.26
CA HIS A 360 13.56 19.36 40.42
C HIS A 360 13.70 18.39 39.25
N ILE A 361 13.72 18.87 38.00
CA ILE A 361 13.91 18.00 36.83
C ILE A 361 15.29 17.30 36.89
N TRP A 362 16.35 18.03 37.22
CA TRP A 362 17.72 17.49 37.19
C TRP A 362 18.04 16.55 38.37
N ASP A 363 17.72 16.98 39.60
CA ASP A 363 18.15 16.31 40.84
C ASP A 363 17.00 15.69 41.65
N GLY A 364 15.73 15.96 41.28
CA GLY A 364 14.55 15.56 42.05
C GLY A 364 13.63 14.55 41.34
N PHE A 365 13.56 14.57 40.01
CA PHE A 365 12.69 13.70 39.24
C PHE A 365 13.28 12.29 39.17
N GLU A 366 12.54 11.32 39.71
CA GLU A 366 12.98 9.94 39.84
C GLU A 366 12.15 9.01 38.96
N ILE A 367 12.84 8.16 38.20
CA ILE A 367 12.22 7.12 37.36
C ILE A 367 12.46 5.76 38.01
N PRO A 368 11.43 4.92 38.17
CA PRO A 368 11.60 3.57 38.71
C PRO A 368 12.32 2.65 37.72
N TYR A 369 13.13 1.72 38.21
CA TYR A 369 13.70 0.63 37.41
C TYR A 369 13.77 -0.69 38.19
N ILE A 370 13.82 -1.79 37.45
CA ILE A 370 14.06 -3.14 37.99
C ILE A 370 15.36 -3.64 37.35
N ALA A 371 16.26 -4.20 38.15
CA ALA A 371 17.47 -4.85 37.67
C ALA A 371 17.32 -6.38 37.78
N LEU A 372 17.54 -7.08 36.68
CA LEU A 372 17.64 -8.53 36.63
C LEU A 372 19.04 -8.95 37.11
N PRO A 373 19.13 -10.08 37.83
CA PRO A 373 20.40 -10.56 38.36
C PRO A 373 21.36 -10.98 37.26
N GLU A 374 22.66 -10.84 37.53
CA GLU A 374 23.75 -11.24 36.63
C GLU A 374 23.72 -12.74 36.27
N SER A 375 23.20 -13.58 37.18
CA SER A 375 23.07 -15.02 36.99
C SER A 375 22.00 -15.45 35.97
N MET A 376 21.26 -14.51 35.38
CA MET A 376 20.25 -14.82 34.37
C MET A 376 20.91 -15.10 33.00
N GLU A 377 20.52 -16.21 32.38
CA GLU A 377 21.05 -16.62 31.09
C GLU A 377 20.55 -15.76 29.92
N LEU A 378 21.36 -15.61 28.86
CA LEU A 378 21.03 -14.78 27.70
C LEU A 378 19.67 -15.12 27.08
N PHE A 379 19.37 -16.42 26.90
CA PHE A 379 18.09 -16.83 26.31
C PHE A 379 16.89 -16.39 27.17
N GLN A 380 17.00 -16.45 28.50
CA GLN A 380 15.95 -16.01 29.44
C GLN A 380 15.72 -14.50 29.31
N VAL A 381 16.81 -13.73 29.22
CA VAL A 381 16.76 -12.28 29.03
C VAL A 381 16.08 -11.90 27.71
N THR A 382 16.44 -12.58 26.61
CA THR A 382 15.81 -12.34 25.30
C THR A 382 14.32 -12.70 25.29
N ASP A 383 13.88 -13.73 26.02
CA ASP A 383 12.46 -14.08 26.16
C ASP A 383 11.69 -13.04 26.98
N ILE A 384 12.28 -12.53 28.07
CA ILE A 384 11.68 -11.44 28.86
C ILE A 384 11.52 -10.20 27.97
N PHE A 385 12.53 -9.88 27.16
CA PHE A 385 12.48 -8.77 26.21
C PHE A 385 11.37 -8.93 25.17
N GLU A 386 11.21 -10.10 24.56
CA GLU A 386 10.13 -10.39 23.60
C GLU A 386 8.74 -10.18 24.25
N ASN A 387 8.55 -10.64 25.48
CA ASN A 387 7.25 -10.62 26.17
C ASN A 387 6.84 -9.24 26.69
N ILE A 388 7.78 -8.42 27.19
CA ILE A 388 7.48 -7.09 27.75
C ILE A 388 7.05 -6.10 26.66
N ASN A 389 7.59 -6.24 25.45
CA ASN A 389 7.35 -5.31 24.35
C ASN A 389 5.97 -5.46 23.67
N THR A 390 5.06 -6.23 24.25
CA THR A 390 3.70 -6.46 23.74
C THR A 390 2.73 -5.28 23.95
N LYS A 391 3.02 -4.34 24.87
CA LYS A 391 2.11 -3.23 25.24
C LYS A 391 2.61 -1.81 24.89
N GLY A 392 3.84 -1.65 24.41
CA GLY A 392 4.46 -0.37 24.05
C GLY A 392 4.35 -0.01 22.56
N LYS A 393 5.24 0.87 22.05
CA LYS A 393 5.39 1.09 20.59
C LYS A 393 5.82 -0.24 19.95
N LEU A 394 4.86 -0.88 19.29
CA LEU A 394 4.98 -2.24 18.75
C LEU A 394 6.30 -2.42 18.01
N LEU A 395 7.02 -3.48 18.36
CA LEU A 395 8.17 -3.93 17.60
C LEU A 395 7.72 -4.36 16.21
N SER A 396 8.45 -3.95 15.17
CA SER A 396 8.24 -4.49 13.84
C SER A 396 8.67 -5.96 13.79
N VAL A 397 8.27 -6.68 12.74
CA VAL A 397 8.71 -8.08 12.55
C VAL A 397 10.23 -8.17 12.50
N PHE A 398 10.89 -7.20 11.86
CA PHE A 398 12.34 -7.13 11.81
C PHE A 398 12.94 -6.92 13.21
N ASP A 399 12.38 -6.01 14.01
CA ASP A 399 12.88 -5.76 15.37
C ASP A 399 12.76 -6.99 16.28
N LEU A 400 11.69 -7.78 16.13
CA LEU A 400 11.52 -9.04 16.85
C LEU A 400 12.56 -10.09 16.40
N LEU A 401 12.85 -10.14 15.10
CA LEU A 401 13.85 -11.05 14.56
C LEU A 401 15.27 -10.72 14.97
N ILE A 402 15.59 -9.45 15.18
CA ILE A 402 16.89 -9.06 15.76
C ILE A 402 17.12 -9.79 17.09
N ALA A 403 16.10 -9.87 17.96
CA ALA A 403 16.22 -10.58 19.23
C ALA A 403 16.19 -12.10 19.08
N ARG A 404 15.29 -12.63 18.26
CA ARG A 404 15.13 -14.08 18.07
C ARG A 404 16.34 -14.73 17.42
N LEU A 405 16.91 -14.10 16.39
CA LEU A 405 18.04 -14.65 15.66
C LEU A 405 19.35 -14.53 16.43
N TYR A 406 19.45 -13.55 17.34
CA TYR A 406 20.62 -13.42 18.21
C TYR A 406 20.86 -14.66 19.09
N LYS A 407 19.79 -15.39 19.47
CA LYS A 407 19.86 -16.67 20.18
C LYS A 407 20.66 -17.74 19.43
N TYR A 408 20.78 -17.59 18.11
CA TYR A 408 21.50 -18.48 17.20
C TYR A 408 22.81 -17.86 16.70
N ASN A 409 23.36 -16.85 17.41
CA ASN A 409 24.55 -16.10 17.04
C ASN A 409 24.45 -15.31 15.72
N ILE A 410 23.24 -15.00 15.25
CA ILE A 410 23.02 -14.22 14.02
C ILE A 410 22.81 -12.75 14.38
N GLU A 411 23.77 -11.90 14.01
CA GLU A 411 23.71 -10.44 14.23
C GLU A 411 22.95 -9.71 13.10
N LEU A 412 21.63 -9.94 12.99
CA LEU A 412 20.79 -9.43 11.89
C LEU A 412 20.94 -7.92 11.61
N LYS A 413 21.13 -7.12 12.67
CA LYS A 413 21.34 -5.66 12.57
C LYS A 413 22.60 -5.32 11.77
N LYS A 414 23.71 -6.01 12.07
CA LYS A 414 25.01 -5.83 11.42
C LYS A 414 24.96 -6.26 9.95
N MET A 415 24.28 -7.37 9.67
CA MET A 415 24.03 -7.85 8.30
C MET A 415 23.24 -6.84 7.48
N TRP A 416 22.18 -6.26 8.06
CA TRP A 416 21.41 -5.21 7.41
C TRP A 416 22.21 -3.93 7.19
N ASP A 417 23.01 -3.49 8.17
CA ASP A 417 23.89 -2.33 8.05
C ASP A 417 24.95 -2.52 6.94
N ALA A 418 25.49 -3.74 6.80
CA ALA A 418 26.37 -4.11 5.70
C ALA A 418 25.64 -4.09 4.35
N THR A 419 24.41 -4.61 4.31
CA THR A 419 23.57 -4.66 3.11
C THR A 419 23.30 -3.26 2.55
N ILE A 420 22.87 -2.31 3.39
CA ILE A 420 22.60 -0.93 2.94
C ILE A 420 23.87 -0.15 2.55
N LYS A 421 25.05 -0.57 3.05
CA LYS A 421 26.33 -0.02 2.66
C LYS A 421 26.77 -0.54 1.29
N ASN A 422 26.60 -1.85 1.06
CA ASN A 422 27.03 -2.52 -0.17
C ASN A 422 26.08 -2.28 -1.35
N TYR A 423 24.78 -2.07 -1.09
CA TYR A 423 23.75 -1.91 -2.12
C TYR A 423 23.02 -0.55 -2.00
N PRO A 424 23.49 0.50 -2.72
CA PRO A 424 22.90 1.84 -2.68
C PRO A 424 21.41 1.89 -3.06
N ASN A 425 20.96 1.02 -3.96
CA ASN A 425 19.56 0.95 -4.36
C ASN A 425 18.67 0.45 -3.20
N ILE A 426 19.08 -0.61 -2.49
CA ILE A 426 18.38 -1.10 -1.29
C ILE A 426 18.35 -0.01 -0.21
N SER A 427 19.47 0.69 0.00
CA SER A 427 19.54 1.85 0.91
C SER A 427 18.59 2.98 0.54
N ARG A 428 18.36 3.23 -0.76
CA ARG A 428 17.38 4.22 -1.23
C ARG A 428 15.95 3.76 -0.96
N TYR A 429 15.64 2.49 -1.26
CA TYR A 429 14.30 1.94 -1.05
C TYR A 429 13.92 1.86 0.43
N SER A 430 14.87 1.49 1.31
CA SER A 430 14.62 1.37 2.75
C SER A 430 14.24 2.68 3.44
N LYS A 431 14.70 3.82 2.91
CA LYS A 431 14.33 5.16 3.39
C LYS A 431 12.87 5.52 3.11
N THR A 432 12.29 4.93 2.07
CA THR A 432 10.90 5.22 1.66
C THR A 432 9.94 4.11 2.09
N ILE A 433 10.39 2.86 2.06
CA ILE A 433 9.61 1.66 2.35
C ILE A 433 10.19 1.01 3.61
N SER A 434 9.56 1.23 4.77
CA SER A 434 10.07 0.75 6.06
C SER A 434 10.12 -0.78 6.19
N LYS A 435 9.36 -1.51 5.35
CA LYS A 435 9.36 -2.99 5.30
C LYS A 435 10.55 -3.59 4.52
N THR A 436 11.36 -2.78 3.83
CA THR A 436 12.49 -3.25 3.01
C THR A 436 13.40 -4.27 3.70
N PRO A 437 13.79 -4.12 4.99
CA PRO A 437 14.62 -5.11 5.67
C PRO A 437 13.98 -6.51 5.76
N ILE A 438 12.64 -6.56 5.85
CA ILE A 438 11.88 -7.81 5.94
C ILE A 438 11.79 -8.51 4.59
N TYR A 439 11.98 -7.80 3.47
CA TYR A 439 11.84 -8.38 2.14
C TYR A 439 12.91 -9.43 1.81
N ILE A 440 14.10 -9.34 2.40
CA ILE A 440 15.13 -10.38 2.26
C ILE A 440 14.66 -11.66 2.97
N LEU A 441 14.17 -11.54 4.21
CA LEU A 441 13.63 -12.66 5.00
C LEU A 441 12.38 -13.27 4.36
N GLN A 442 11.51 -12.43 3.78
CA GLN A 442 10.36 -12.92 3.02
C GLN A 442 10.80 -13.69 1.78
N ALA A 443 11.82 -13.21 1.03
CA ALA A 443 12.37 -13.97 -0.09
C ALA A 443 13.01 -15.30 0.35
N MET A 444 13.74 -15.31 1.47
CA MET A 444 14.31 -16.53 2.08
C MET A 444 13.19 -17.54 2.40
N SER A 445 12.14 -17.10 3.08
CA SER A 445 11.01 -17.94 3.46
C SER A 445 10.25 -18.45 2.23
N LEU A 446 9.97 -17.59 1.24
CA LEU A 446 9.36 -18.00 -0.03
C LEU A 446 10.17 -19.12 -0.70
N LEU A 447 11.50 -19.00 -0.75
CA LEU A 447 12.36 -19.97 -1.44
C LEU A 447 12.53 -21.29 -0.70
N TYR A 448 12.76 -21.22 0.62
CA TYR A 448 13.34 -22.33 1.38
C TYR A 448 12.40 -22.94 2.41
N GLU A 449 11.39 -22.21 2.87
CA GLU A 449 10.38 -22.77 3.76
C GLU A 449 9.46 -23.73 2.96
N LYS A 450 9.06 -24.86 3.57
CA LYS A 450 8.32 -25.93 2.91
C LYS A 450 7.00 -25.45 2.30
N THR A 451 6.33 -24.53 2.97
CA THR A 451 5.09 -23.92 2.51
C THR A 451 5.31 -22.59 1.81
N SER A 452 6.55 -22.20 1.48
CA SER A 452 6.90 -20.95 0.80
C SER A 452 6.11 -19.74 1.32
N SER A 453 5.90 -19.65 2.64
CA SER A 453 5.00 -18.66 3.23
C SER A 453 5.70 -17.33 3.46
N ALA A 454 5.04 -16.23 3.11
CA ALA A 454 5.47 -14.87 3.45
C ALA A 454 4.71 -14.29 4.67
N LYS A 455 3.90 -15.12 5.34
CA LYS A 455 3.11 -14.71 6.52
C LYS A 455 4.00 -14.42 7.72
N ARG A 456 3.59 -13.45 8.53
CA ARG A 456 4.32 -13.00 9.73
C ARG A 456 4.79 -14.14 10.64
N ALA A 457 3.95 -15.13 10.92
CA ALA A 457 4.31 -16.25 11.82
C ALA A 457 5.48 -17.07 11.27
N ASP A 458 5.45 -17.39 9.98
CA ASP A 458 6.52 -18.16 9.32
C ASP A 458 7.82 -17.38 9.25
N ILE A 459 7.74 -16.07 8.99
CA ILE A 459 8.92 -15.18 9.01
C ILE A 459 9.54 -15.08 10.41
N LEU A 460 8.73 -15.03 11.46
CA LEU A 460 9.21 -14.96 12.85
C LEU A 460 9.88 -16.26 13.34
N ASP A 461 9.54 -17.39 12.72
CA ASP A 461 10.08 -18.71 13.04
C ASP A 461 10.99 -19.24 11.91
N ILE A 462 11.52 -18.35 11.07
CA ILE A 462 12.28 -18.71 9.87
C ILE A 462 13.49 -19.60 10.19
N TYR A 463 14.22 -19.32 11.29
CA TYR A 463 15.36 -20.13 11.69
C TYR A 463 14.94 -21.57 12.04
N ALA A 464 13.94 -21.74 12.90
CA ALA A 464 13.42 -23.05 13.28
C ALA A 464 12.87 -23.84 12.06
N LYS A 465 12.15 -23.15 11.16
CA LYS A 465 11.50 -23.80 10.01
C LYS A 465 12.44 -24.14 8.86
N VAL A 466 13.52 -23.38 8.67
CA VAL A 466 14.41 -23.51 7.51
C VAL A 466 15.81 -24.00 7.89
N TYR A 467 16.38 -23.52 8.99
CA TYR A 467 17.81 -23.65 9.29
C TYR A 467 18.12 -24.65 10.40
N GLU A 468 17.28 -24.79 11.43
CA GLU A 468 17.55 -25.64 12.61
C GLU A 468 17.80 -27.12 12.27
N ASN A 469 17.20 -27.62 11.18
CA ASN A 469 17.37 -29.00 10.71
C ASN A 469 17.82 -29.07 9.25
N SER A 470 18.61 -28.11 8.77
CA SER A 470 19.17 -28.14 7.41
C SER A 470 20.66 -27.78 7.38
N ASP A 471 21.33 -28.18 6.30
CA ASP A 471 22.74 -27.83 6.05
C ASP A 471 22.90 -26.41 5.46
N LYS A 472 21.85 -25.58 5.52
CA LYS A 472 21.89 -24.22 4.97
C LYS A 472 22.53 -23.27 5.96
N ASP A 473 23.30 -22.33 5.43
CA ASP A 473 23.82 -21.21 6.20
C ASP A 473 22.91 -19.97 6.04
N PHE A 474 22.53 -19.37 7.17
CA PHE A 474 21.63 -18.21 7.18
C PHE A 474 22.31 -16.96 6.61
N GLU A 475 23.58 -16.73 6.93
CA GLU A 475 24.32 -15.54 6.52
C GLU A 475 24.63 -15.59 5.02
N GLU A 476 25.03 -16.75 4.50
CA GLU A 476 25.23 -16.96 3.06
C GLU A 476 23.93 -16.73 2.26
N ASP A 477 22.81 -17.29 2.73
CA ASP A 477 21.51 -17.11 2.08
C ASP A 477 21.03 -15.65 2.14
N TRP A 478 21.32 -14.94 3.24
CA TRP A 478 21.03 -13.51 3.37
C TRP A 478 21.82 -12.67 2.37
N ASP A 479 23.13 -12.90 2.27
CA ASP A 479 24.01 -12.15 1.37
C ASP A 479 23.64 -12.39 -0.09
N ASP A 480 23.37 -13.63 -0.47
CA ASP A 480 22.94 -13.96 -1.83
C ASP A 480 21.57 -13.33 -2.15
N LEU A 481 20.60 -13.39 -1.23
CA LEU A 481 19.29 -12.78 -1.48
C LEU A 481 19.30 -11.25 -1.40
N SER A 482 20.28 -10.65 -0.72
CA SER A 482 20.55 -9.21 -0.81
C SER A 482 20.99 -8.82 -2.22
N ASP A 483 21.87 -9.60 -2.85
CA ASP A 483 22.26 -9.39 -4.25
C ASP A 483 21.06 -9.54 -5.21
N TYR A 484 20.27 -10.60 -5.05
CA TYR A 484 19.05 -10.80 -5.86
C TYR A 484 17.99 -9.72 -5.63
N MET A 485 17.90 -9.17 -4.42
CA MET A 485 17.01 -8.03 -4.15
C MET A 485 17.49 -6.77 -4.86
N ASN A 486 18.81 -6.54 -4.93
CA ASN A 486 19.36 -5.46 -5.73
C ASN A 486 19.05 -5.67 -7.22
N LYS A 487 19.26 -6.88 -7.76
CA LYS A 487 18.87 -7.25 -9.14
C LYS A 487 17.38 -7.05 -9.41
N ALA A 488 16.51 -7.36 -8.44
CA ALA A 488 15.07 -7.13 -8.55
C ALA A 488 14.74 -5.64 -8.66
N ILE A 489 15.36 -4.79 -7.84
CA ILE A 489 15.22 -3.33 -7.91
C ILE A 489 15.75 -2.78 -9.24
N GLU A 490 16.90 -3.26 -9.71
CA GLU A 490 17.44 -2.89 -11.02
C GLU A 490 16.50 -3.29 -12.16
N LYS A 491 15.90 -4.48 -12.10
CA LYS A 491 14.90 -4.93 -13.07
C LYS A 491 13.65 -4.06 -13.04
N LEU A 492 13.19 -3.64 -11.86
CA LEU A 492 12.07 -2.72 -11.71
C LEU A 492 12.36 -1.39 -12.41
N GLU A 493 13.56 -0.83 -12.20
CA GLU A 493 13.92 0.51 -12.71
C GLU A 493 14.48 0.56 -14.12
N ASN A 494 14.78 -0.60 -14.70
CA ASN A 494 15.30 -0.66 -16.06
C ASN A 494 14.20 -0.25 -17.06
N MET A 495 14.52 0.76 -17.87
CA MET A 495 13.62 1.43 -18.82
C MET A 495 13.61 0.81 -20.22
N ARG A 496 14.35 -0.29 -20.43
CA ARG A 496 14.49 -0.94 -21.74
C ARG A 496 13.84 -2.31 -21.75
N ASP A 497 14.39 -3.23 -20.96
CA ASP A 497 13.92 -4.62 -20.86
C ASP A 497 13.40 -4.96 -19.45
N GLY A 498 13.31 -3.96 -18.55
CA GLY A 498 12.75 -4.08 -17.21
C GLY A 498 11.28 -3.69 -17.12
N PHE A 499 10.92 -3.03 -16.01
CA PHE A 499 9.54 -2.66 -15.71
C PHE A 499 9.24 -1.16 -15.72
N GLY A 500 10.23 -0.31 -16.00
CA GLY A 500 10.02 1.12 -16.23
C GLY A 500 9.71 1.97 -15.00
N VAL A 501 9.98 1.45 -13.80
CA VAL A 501 9.75 2.20 -12.56
C VAL A 501 10.78 3.32 -12.45
N LYS A 502 10.34 4.57 -12.30
CA LYS A 502 11.24 5.72 -12.25
C LYS A 502 12.18 5.69 -11.04
N ASP A 503 11.59 5.45 -9.87
CA ASP A 503 12.23 5.47 -8.55
C ASP A 503 11.33 4.80 -7.50
N GLU A 504 11.79 4.73 -6.25
CA GLU A 504 11.10 4.05 -5.14
C GLU A 504 9.70 4.60 -4.83
N LYS A 505 9.39 5.85 -5.22
CA LYS A 505 8.07 6.46 -4.99
C LYS A 505 7.07 6.08 -6.07
N GLU A 506 7.58 5.64 -7.21
CA GLU A 506 6.81 5.27 -8.38
C GLU A 506 6.57 3.77 -8.53
N LEU A 507 7.03 2.97 -7.56
CA LEU A 507 6.75 1.55 -7.49
C LEU A 507 5.25 1.27 -7.29
N PRO A 508 4.59 0.46 -8.15
CA PRO A 508 3.17 0.14 -7.99
C PRO A 508 2.84 -0.57 -6.67
N PHE A 509 3.60 -1.63 -6.34
CA PHE A 509 3.42 -2.41 -5.12
C PHE A 509 4.77 -2.84 -4.53
N ALA A 510 5.07 -2.38 -3.31
CA ALA A 510 6.27 -2.79 -2.58
C ALA A 510 6.36 -4.29 -2.27
N PRO A 511 5.26 -5.00 -1.94
CA PRO A 511 5.29 -6.45 -1.70
C PRO A 511 5.70 -7.31 -2.91
N MET A 512 5.78 -6.75 -4.11
CA MET A 512 6.30 -7.48 -5.28
C MET A 512 7.81 -7.70 -5.21
N ILE A 513 8.55 -6.87 -4.46
CA ILE A 513 10.01 -6.96 -4.35
C ILE A 513 10.46 -8.35 -3.86
N PRO A 514 10.02 -8.88 -2.70
CA PRO A 514 10.45 -10.19 -2.22
C PRO A 514 10.07 -11.34 -3.18
N VAL A 515 8.90 -11.26 -3.84
CA VAL A 515 8.48 -12.26 -4.83
C VAL A 515 9.38 -12.21 -6.06
N LEU A 516 9.67 -11.01 -6.57
CA LEU A 516 10.58 -10.82 -7.70
C LEU A 516 12.00 -11.27 -7.37
N THR A 517 12.52 -10.94 -6.18
CA THR A 517 13.81 -11.43 -5.67
C THR A 517 13.87 -12.95 -5.72
N ALA A 518 12.89 -13.62 -5.12
CA ALA A 518 12.82 -15.07 -5.07
C ALA A 518 12.68 -15.70 -6.46
N LEU A 519 11.81 -15.16 -7.32
CA LEU A 519 11.60 -15.67 -8.68
C LEU A 519 12.83 -15.48 -9.57
N LEU A 520 13.56 -14.36 -9.46
CA LEU A 520 14.79 -14.15 -10.22
C LEU A 520 15.85 -15.19 -9.86
N LYS A 521 15.98 -15.53 -8.58
CA LYS A 521 16.87 -16.62 -8.14
C LYS A 521 16.42 -17.97 -8.69
N VAL A 522 15.12 -18.27 -8.68
CA VAL A 522 14.59 -19.50 -9.31
C VAL A 522 14.94 -19.53 -10.80
N ILE A 523 14.73 -18.45 -11.54
CA ILE A 523 15.00 -18.36 -12.98
C ILE A 523 16.46 -18.70 -13.28
N ASP A 524 17.40 -18.30 -12.42
CA ASP A 524 18.81 -18.56 -12.65
C ASP A 524 19.19 -20.04 -12.63
N THR A 525 18.37 -20.88 -11.98
CA THR A 525 18.50 -22.34 -11.95
C THR A 525 17.81 -23.06 -13.11
N LYS A 526 17.05 -22.35 -13.97
CA LYS A 526 16.27 -22.93 -15.07
C LYS A 526 17.07 -22.94 -16.38
N ASP A 527 16.91 -24.00 -17.17
CA ASP A 527 17.50 -24.08 -18.52
C ASP A 527 16.87 -23.06 -19.49
N LYS A 528 15.53 -22.96 -19.47
CA LYS A 528 14.76 -22.07 -20.37
C LYS A 528 14.53 -20.68 -19.76
N LYS A 529 15.61 -19.97 -19.41
CA LYS A 529 15.53 -18.65 -18.76
C LYS A 529 14.66 -17.64 -19.52
N ALA A 530 14.78 -17.59 -20.85
CA ALA A 530 14.03 -16.66 -21.69
C ALA A 530 12.51 -16.85 -21.61
N GLU A 531 12.04 -18.10 -21.49
CA GLU A 531 10.62 -18.43 -21.31
C GLU A 531 10.14 -18.04 -19.90
N CYS A 532 10.95 -18.30 -18.88
CA CYS A 532 10.64 -17.89 -17.52
C CYS A 532 10.55 -16.36 -17.39
N TYR A 533 11.44 -15.60 -18.04
CA TYR A 533 11.33 -14.13 -18.09
C TYR A 533 10.05 -13.64 -18.80
N LYS A 534 9.57 -14.34 -19.84
CA LYS A 534 8.27 -14.02 -20.45
C LYS A 534 7.12 -14.24 -19.47
N LYS A 535 7.12 -15.36 -18.74
CA LYS A 535 6.12 -15.66 -17.69
C LYS A 535 6.18 -14.65 -16.54
N LEU A 536 7.38 -14.28 -16.09
CA LEU A 536 7.60 -13.24 -15.09
C LEU A 536 7.02 -11.89 -15.53
N ASN A 537 7.26 -11.49 -16.78
CA ASN A 537 6.67 -10.27 -17.36
C ASN A 537 5.14 -10.32 -17.35
N ARG A 538 4.55 -11.45 -17.76
CA ARG A 538 3.09 -11.62 -17.74
C ARG A 538 2.53 -11.50 -16.33
N TRP A 539 3.18 -12.12 -15.35
CA TRP A 539 2.80 -12.04 -13.94
C TRP A 539 2.86 -10.60 -13.42
N TYR A 540 3.99 -9.92 -13.59
CA TYR A 540 4.18 -8.56 -13.08
C TYR A 540 3.07 -7.59 -13.54
N TRP A 541 2.80 -7.57 -14.86
CA TRP A 541 1.77 -6.69 -15.41
C TRP A 541 0.36 -7.11 -14.98
N SER A 542 0.08 -8.41 -14.94
CA SER A 542 -1.21 -8.92 -14.46
C SER A 542 -1.47 -8.48 -13.03
N SER A 543 -0.50 -8.67 -12.13
CA SER A 543 -0.63 -8.32 -10.71
C SER A 543 -0.87 -6.83 -10.47
N ILE A 544 -0.32 -5.94 -11.31
CA ILE A 544 -0.60 -4.50 -11.22
C ILE A 544 -2.02 -4.20 -11.67
N PHE A 545 -2.43 -4.72 -12.84
CA PHE A 545 -3.71 -4.36 -13.46
C PHE A 545 -4.92 -5.09 -12.88
N THR A 546 -4.73 -6.14 -12.08
CA THR A 546 -5.74 -6.73 -11.19
C THR A 546 -5.74 -6.16 -9.78
N ASN A 547 -4.82 -5.24 -9.44
CA ASN A 547 -4.59 -4.77 -8.07
C ASN A 547 -4.32 -5.92 -7.06
N ALA A 548 -3.62 -6.99 -7.45
CA ALA A 548 -3.47 -8.20 -6.64
C ALA A 548 -2.95 -7.95 -5.21
N TYR A 549 -2.15 -6.90 -4.99
CA TYR A 549 -1.55 -6.59 -3.69
C TYR A 549 -2.23 -5.45 -2.92
N SER A 550 -3.46 -5.05 -3.29
CA SER A 550 -4.20 -4.01 -2.55
C SER A 550 -4.72 -4.47 -1.19
N SER A 551 -4.92 -5.78 -1.01
CA SER A 551 -5.35 -6.42 0.23
C SER A 551 -4.55 -7.71 0.45
N ALA A 552 -4.47 -8.17 1.71
CA ALA A 552 -3.85 -9.45 2.09
C ALA A 552 -2.49 -9.75 1.41
N ALA A 553 -1.61 -8.75 1.30
CA ALA A 553 -0.39 -8.83 0.50
C ALA A 553 0.52 -10.04 0.86
N ASP A 554 0.61 -10.42 2.13
CA ASP A 554 1.45 -11.56 2.57
C ASP A 554 0.92 -12.91 2.03
N SER A 555 -0.40 -13.08 1.99
CA SER A 555 -1.04 -14.25 1.37
C SER A 555 -0.85 -14.24 -0.14
N GLN A 556 -1.01 -13.06 -0.78
CA GLN A 556 -0.80 -12.93 -2.23
C GLN A 556 0.64 -13.25 -2.64
N MET A 557 1.65 -12.79 -1.88
CA MET A 557 3.06 -13.10 -2.13
C MET A 557 3.31 -14.62 -2.10
N THR A 558 2.77 -15.29 -1.08
CA THR A 558 2.87 -16.75 -0.90
C THR A 558 2.27 -17.49 -2.09
N GLN A 559 1.07 -17.09 -2.50
CA GLN A 559 0.35 -17.71 -3.61
C GLN A 559 1.07 -17.46 -4.94
N ASP A 560 1.38 -16.20 -5.26
CA ASP A 560 2.02 -15.81 -6.51
C ASP A 560 3.38 -16.50 -6.69
N PHE A 561 4.23 -16.53 -5.65
CA PHE A 561 5.52 -17.20 -5.75
C PHE A 561 5.36 -18.69 -6.08
N LYS A 562 4.48 -19.41 -5.35
CA LYS A 562 4.22 -20.84 -5.59
C LYS A 562 3.68 -21.09 -7.00
N GLU A 563 2.65 -20.36 -7.38
CA GLU A 563 1.96 -20.57 -8.65
C GLU A 563 2.87 -20.23 -9.83
N VAL A 564 3.62 -19.12 -9.76
CA VAL A 564 4.56 -18.74 -10.84
C VAL A 564 5.77 -19.69 -10.89
N ARG A 565 6.32 -20.11 -9.75
CA ARG A 565 7.38 -21.12 -9.70
C ARG A 565 6.94 -22.42 -10.36
N ASN A 566 5.74 -22.90 -10.05
CA ASN A 566 5.17 -24.10 -10.68
C ASN A 566 4.91 -23.88 -12.17
N TRP A 567 4.44 -22.69 -12.55
CA TRP A 567 4.19 -22.35 -13.95
C TRP A 567 5.47 -22.32 -14.78
N PHE A 568 6.63 -22.00 -14.20
CA PHE A 568 7.91 -22.08 -14.92
C PHE A 568 8.19 -23.50 -15.44
N ASP A 569 7.78 -24.53 -14.70
CA ASP A 569 8.03 -25.93 -15.03
C ASP A 569 6.89 -26.58 -15.84
N ASP A 570 5.68 -26.05 -15.74
CA ASP A 570 4.47 -26.64 -16.31
C ASP A 570 3.55 -25.56 -16.89
N GLU A 571 3.40 -25.53 -18.22
CA GLU A 571 2.56 -24.55 -18.94
C GLU A 571 1.07 -24.62 -18.54
N GLU A 572 0.59 -25.76 -18.06
CA GLU A 572 -0.81 -25.93 -17.68
C GLU A 572 -1.14 -25.29 -16.32
N LYS A 573 -0.12 -25.07 -15.47
CA LYS A 573 -0.26 -24.48 -14.14
C LYS A 573 -0.28 -22.96 -14.15
N VAL A 574 -1.16 -22.38 -14.95
CA VAL A 574 -1.31 -20.93 -15.08
C VAL A 574 -1.73 -20.30 -13.72
N PRO A 575 -1.01 -19.29 -13.21
CA PRO A 575 -1.34 -18.65 -11.93
C PRO A 575 -2.73 -18.00 -11.92
N LYS A 576 -3.40 -18.01 -10.76
CA LYS A 576 -4.74 -17.41 -10.61
C LYS A 576 -4.75 -15.93 -10.96
N THR A 577 -3.68 -15.20 -10.64
CA THR A 577 -3.51 -13.79 -10.97
C THR A 577 -3.55 -13.55 -12.49
N ILE A 578 -2.98 -14.47 -13.28
CA ILE A 578 -3.07 -14.42 -14.75
C ILE A 578 -4.49 -14.72 -15.22
N ILE A 579 -5.12 -15.78 -14.67
CA ILE A 579 -6.50 -16.17 -15.02
C ILE A 579 -7.48 -15.02 -14.73
N GLN A 580 -7.34 -14.37 -13.58
CA GLN A 580 -8.13 -13.20 -13.22
C GLN A 580 -7.91 -12.05 -14.21
N MET A 581 -6.65 -11.76 -14.54
CA MET A 581 -6.33 -10.73 -15.53
C MET A 581 -6.98 -11.02 -16.89
N THR A 582 -6.97 -12.27 -17.35
CA THR A 582 -7.63 -12.68 -18.61
C THR A 582 -9.14 -12.44 -18.58
N ARG A 583 -9.79 -12.56 -17.41
CA ARG A 583 -11.24 -12.28 -17.25
C ARG A 583 -11.54 -10.78 -17.20
N GLU A 584 -10.66 -10.01 -16.58
CA GLU A 584 -10.89 -8.59 -16.30
C GLU A 584 -10.38 -7.64 -17.39
N ILE A 585 -9.42 -8.07 -18.23
CA ILE A 585 -8.74 -7.20 -19.21
C ILE A 585 -9.70 -6.43 -20.12
N SER A 586 -10.82 -7.04 -20.52
CA SER A 586 -11.83 -6.43 -21.39
C SER A 586 -12.67 -5.35 -20.69
N ASN A 587 -12.71 -5.38 -19.35
CA ASN A 587 -13.48 -4.47 -18.51
C ASN A 587 -12.60 -3.40 -17.83
N LEU A 588 -11.28 -3.39 -18.10
CA LEU A 588 -10.40 -2.38 -17.54
C LEU A 588 -10.73 -1.00 -18.06
N TYR A 589 -10.90 -0.07 -17.13
CA TYR A 589 -11.23 1.32 -17.39
C TYR A 589 -10.28 2.23 -16.60
N PHE A 590 -9.63 3.16 -17.28
CA PHE A 590 -8.56 3.99 -16.72
C PHE A 590 -8.92 5.48 -16.63
N ARG A 591 -10.02 5.93 -17.24
CA ARG A 591 -10.39 7.36 -17.24
C ARG A 591 -10.61 7.95 -15.85
N ASP A 592 -11.08 7.14 -14.89
CA ASP A 592 -11.33 7.59 -13.52
C ASP A 592 -10.11 7.51 -12.60
N ILE A 593 -8.98 6.99 -13.09
CA ILE A 593 -7.78 6.84 -12.26
C ILE A 593 -7.00 8.15 -12.21
N GLN A 594 -7.12 8.87 -11.10
CA GLN A 594 -6.49 10.19 -10.91
C GLN A 594 -5.39 10.23 -9.84
N SER A 595 -5.43 9.30 -8.88
CA SER A 595 -4.49 9.31 -7.76
C SER A 595 -3.10 8.80 -8.19
N LYS A 596 -2.06 9.60 -7.91
CA LYS A 596 -0.65 9.24 -8.15
C LYS A 596 -0.17 8.06 -7.30
N SER A 597 -0.86 7.75 -6.19
CA SER A 597 -0.56 6.59 -5.34
C SER A 597 -1.20 5.29 -5.82
N ASN A 598 -2.13 5.35 -6.79
CA ASN A 598 -2.80 4.17 -7.31
C ASN A 598 -1.81 3.28 -8.11
N ALA A 599 -1.84 1.97 -7.88
CA ALA A 599 -0.92 1.04 -8.53
C ALA A 599 -1.09 0.99 -10.06
N LYS A 600 -2.32 1.01 -10.58
CA LYS A 600 -2.59 1.09 -12.04
C LYS A 600 -2.08 2.40 -12.62
N TYR A 601 -2.21 3.51 -11.88
CA TYR A 601 -1.64 4.81 -12.29
C TYR A 601 -0.12 4.69 -12.46
N ARG A 602 0.56 4.16 -11.45
CA ARG A 602 2.02 3.94 -11.49
C ARG A 602 2.43 2.95 -12.59
N GLY A 603 1.64 1.89 -12.80
CA GLY A 603 1.82 0.92 -13.88
C GLY A 603 1.76 1.55 -15.26
N ILE A 604 0.75 2.39 -15.54
CA ILE A 604 0.63 3.10 -16.83
C ILE A 604 1.80 4.07 -17.03
N MET A 605 2.20 4.81 -15.99
CA MET A 605 3.36 5.70 -16.08
C MET A 605 4.65 4.93 -16.32
N SER A 606 4.77 3.72 -15.78
CA SER A 606 5.91 2.83 -16.03
C SER A 606 5.89 2.29 -17.46
N LEU A 607 4.72 1.97 -18.03
CA LEU A 607 4.57 1.62 -19.45
C LEU A 607 4.98 2.78 -20.38
N ILE A 608 4.56 4.01 -20.05
CA ILE A 608 4.94 5.21 -20.82
C ILE A 608 6.46 5.39 -20.79
N ALA A 609 7.10 5.18 -19.65
CA ALA A 609 8.55 5.22 -19.54
C ALA A 609 9.24 4.12 -20.37
N LEU A 610 8.74 2.87 -20.33
CA LEU A 610 9.26 1.75 -21.13
C LEU A 610 9.10 1.92 -22.65
N GLU A 611 8.03 2.59 -23.09
CA GLU A 611 7.86 2.94 -24.51
C GLU A 611 8.87 4.00 -24.98
N GLY A 612 9.69 4.52 -24.06
CA GLY A 612 10.74 5.48 -24.35
C GLY A 612 10.22 6.91 -24.46
N ALA A 613 9.19 7.27 -23.69
CA ALA A 613 8.62 8.62 -23.64
C ALA A 613 9.69 9.71 -23.58
N LYS A 614 9.68 10.59 -24.58
CA LYS A 614 10.66 11.67 -24.79
C LYS A 614 10.11 13.01 -24.31
N ASP A 615 10.95 13.83 -23.68
CA ASP A 615 10.55 15.22 -23.40
C ASP A 615 10.26 15.97 -24.70
N PHE A 616 9.19 16.78 -24.71
CA PHE A 616 8.70 17.44 -25.93
C PHE A 616 9.67 18.50 -26.48
N ASP A 617 10.53 19.08 -25.65
CA ASP A 617 11.54 20.06 -26.06
C ASP A 617 12.88 19.38 -26.34
N THR A 618 13.39 18.60 -25.37
CA THR A 618 14.77 18.08 -25.45
C THR A 618 14.89 16.75 -26.21
N SER A 619 13.76 16.08 -26.48
CA SER A 619 13.72 14.71 -27.03
C SER A 619 14.47 13.65 -26.19
N GLN A 620 14.84 13.98 -24.96
CA GLN A 620 15.49 13.04 -24.03
C GLN A 620 14.46 12.12 -23.38
N THR A 621 14.79 10.84 -23.26
CA THR A 621 13.99 9.84 -22.55
C THR A 621 14.09 10.02 -21.04
N LEU A 622 13.15 9.43 -20.29
CA LEU A 622 13.21 9.42 -18.82
C LEU A 622 14.50 8.79 -18.26
N GLU A 623 15.08 7.81 -18.97
CA GLU A 623 16.39 7.23 -18.62
C GLU A 623 17.50 8.29 -18.54
N ASN A 624 17.52 9.21 -19.52
CA ASN A 624 18.53 10.27 -19.62
C ASN A 624 18.14 11.56 -18.86
N ALA A 625 16.87 11.67 -18.47
CA ALA A 625 16.31 12.83 -17.78
C ALA A 625 15.42 12.40 -16.60
N ARG A 626 15.99 11.64 -15.65
CA ARG A 626 15.26 11.14 -14.46
C ARG A 626 14.64 12.25 -13.58
N GLY A 627 15.06 13.51 -13.76
CA GLY A 627 14.43 14.67 -13.11
C GLY A 627 13.03 15.01 -13.62
N ASN A 628 12.61 14.49 -14.78
CA ASN A 628 11.29 14.73 -15.34
C ASN A 628 10.17 14.23 -14.42
N ASP A 629 9.07 14.97 -14.33
CA ASP A 629 7.93 14.65 -13.48
C ASP A 629 6.66 14.48 -14.32
N LYS A 630 5.56 14.07 -13.66
CA LYS A 630 4.27 13.83 -14.30
C LYS A 630 3.53 15.13 -14.50
N ASP A 631 3.22 15.44 -15.75
CA ASP A 631 2.40 16.58 -16.12
C ASP A 631 1.24 16.18 -17.03
N HIS A 632 0.25 17.05 -17.13
CA HIS A 632 -0.88 16.87 -18.01
C HIS A 632 -0.50 17.11 -19.47
N ILE A 633 -1.14 16.45 -20.42
CA ILE A 633 -1.01 16.77 -21.86
C ILE A 633 -1.97 17.91 -22.22
N PHE A 634 -3.23 17.78 -21.84
CA PHE A 634 -4.21 18.88 -21.83
C PHE A 634 -4.12 19.62 -20.49
N PRO A 635 -3.90 20.94 -20.48
CA PRO A 635 -3.69 21.69 -19.24
C PRO A 635 -4.96 21.71 -18.39
N LYS A 636 -4.79 21.76 -17.05
CA LYS A 636 -5.87 21.96 -16.07
C LYS A 636 -6.55 23.35 -16.16
N SER A 637 -6.14 24.22 -17.08
CA SER A 637 -6.63 25.60 -17.11
C SER A 637 -8.14 25.67 -17.39
N PHE A 638 -8.88 26.37 -16.55
CA PHE A 638 -10.32 26.63 -16.74
C PHE A 638 -10.60 27.56 -17.92
N ASN A 639 -9.62 28.36 -18.34
CA ASN A 639 -9.79 29.35 -19.41
C ASN A 639 -10.16 28.73 -20.76
N PHE A 640 -9.95 27.42 -20.94
CA PHE A 640 -10.23 26.68 -22.18
C PHE A 640 -11.30 25.59 -21.98
N GLY A 641 -12.01 25.58 -20.85
CA GLY A 641 -13.08 24.61 -20.58
C GLY A 641 -12.63 23.20 -20.18
N PHE A 642 -11.33 22.87 -20.28
CA PHE A 642 -10.80 21.55 -19.89
C PHE A 642 -10.77 21.36 -18.38
N GLY A 643 -10.46 22.41 -17.61
CA GLY A 643 -10.30 22.32 -16.15
C GLY A 643 -11.56 21.86 -15.39
N SER A 644 -12.75 22.02 -15.99
CA SER A 644 -14.03 21.53 -15.45
C SER A 644 -14.36 20.09 -15.84
N ASN A 645 -13.56 19.45 -16.70
CA ASN A 645 -13.77 18.08 -17.11
C ASN A 645 -13.38 17.10 -15.98
N LYS A 646 -14.25 16.15 -15.64
CA LYS A 646 -14.02 15.16 -14.59
C LYS A 646 -12.77 14.30 -14.81
N HIS A 647 -12.36 14.07 -16.05
CA HIS A 647 -11.21 13.24 -16.42
C HIS A 647 -9.92 14.04 -16.63
N ILE A 648 -9.90 15.34 -16.36
CA ILE A 648 -8.70 16.17 -16.58
C ILE A 648 -7.46 15.65 -15.84
N HIS A 649 -7.66 15.07 -14.64
CA HIS A 649 -6.62 14.46 -13.82
C HIS A 649 -6.40 12.97 -14.08
N SER A 650 -7.09 12.38 -15.07
CA SER A 650 -6.90 10.98 -15.44
C SER A 650 -5.45 10.70 -15.80
N VAL A 651 -4.95 9.53 -15.43
CA VAL A 651 -3.65 9.00 -15.87
C VAL A 651 -3.49 9.02 -17.39
N LEU A 652 -4.58 8.88 -18.14
CA LEU A 652 -4.60 8.94 -19.60
C LEU A 652 -4.33 10.34 -20.16
N ASN A 653 -4.43 11.38 -19.33
CA ASN A 653 -3.99 12.73 -19.66
C ASN A 653 -2.60 13.05 -19.07
N MET A 654 -1.93 12.09 -18.42
CA MET A 654 -0.63 12.31 -17.80
C MET A 654 0.52 11.79 -18.66
N THR A 655 1.70 12.39 -18.52
CA THR A 655 2.93 11.95 -19.15
C THR A 655 4.17 12.42 -18.38
N TRP A 656 5.32 11.81 -18.64
CA TRP A 656 6.61 12.32 -18.19
C TRP A 656 7.01 13.56 -19.00
N MET A 657 7.42 14.61 -18.29
CA MET A 657 7.82 15.89 -18.89
C MET A 657 8.78 16.63 -17.96
N SER A 658 9.72 17.38 -18.53
CA SER A 658 10.59 18.27 -17.75
C SER A 658 9.84 19.50 -17.26
N GLU A 659 10.26 20.01 -16.11
CA GLU A 659 9.73 21.26 -15.54
C GLU A 659 9.94 22.44 -16.50
N SER A 660 11.07 22.49 -17.21
CA SER A 660 11.36 23.52 -18.22
C SER A 660 10.37 23.50 -19.38
N THR A 661 10.08 22.31 -19.93
CA THR A 661 9.15 22.14 -21.06
C THR A 661 7.74 22.58 -20.67
N ASN A 662 7.31 22.18 -19.47
CA ASN A 662 6.03 22.61 -18.94
C ASN A 662 5.97 24.12 -18.67
N ARG A 663 6.99 24.71 -18.02
CA ARG A 663 6.95 26.13 -17.60
C ARG A 663 7.30 27.12 -18.69
N LYS A 664 8.04 26.74 -19.73
CA LYS A 664 8.49 27.69 -20.77
C LYS A 664 7.54 27.73 -21.96
N ILE A 665 7.17 26.57 -22.50
CA ILE A 665 6.46 26.48 -23.78
C ILE A 665 4.99 26.13 -23.56
N LYS A 666 4.70 24.98 -22.94
CA LYS A 666 3.32 24.46 -22.78
C LYS A 666 2.46 25.33 -21.85
N ARG A 667 2.92 25.59 -20.63
CA ARG A 667 2.21 26.36 -19.58
C ARG A 667 0.73 25.97 -19.49
N CYS A 668 -0.15 26.98 -19.52
CA CYS A 668 -1.59 26.83 -19.52
C CYS A 668 -2.18 26.85 -20.95
N LYS A 669 -1.39 26.70 -22.01
CA LYS A 669 -1.89 26.81 -23.39
C LYS A 669 -2.66 25.55 -23.80
N LYS A 670 -3.71 25.70 -24.60
CA LYS A 670 -4.41 24.58 -25.23
C LYS A 670 -3.49 23.82 -26.20
N PRO A 671 -3.68 22.51 -26.39
CA PRO A 671 -2.83 21.71 -27.26
C PRO A 671 -2.63 22.25 -28.67
N SER A 672 -3.68 22.69 -29.35
CA SER A 672 -3.55 23.29 -30.69
C SER A 672 -2.55 24.46 -30.74
N SER A 673 -2.40 25.20 -29.64
CA SER A 673 -1.48 26.34 -29.53
C SER A 673 -0.05 25.91 -29.20
N TYR A 674 0.17 25.07 -28.17
CA TYR A 674 1.54 24.69 -27.81
C TYR A 674 2.16 23.75 -28.85
N VAL A 675 1.35 22.90 -29.52
CA VAL A 675 1.83 22.01 -30.58
C VAL A 675 2.37 22.83 -31.75
N ASP A 676 1.63 23.86 -32.19
CA ASP A 676 2.07 24.76 -33.26
C ASP A 676 3.37 25.50 -32.89
N GLU A 677 3.51 25.91 -31.63
CA GLU A 677 4.72 26.55 -31.13
C GLU A 677 5.93 25.62 -31.12
N PHE A 678 5.80 24.37 -30.66
CA PHE A 678 6.88 23.39 -30.74
C PHE A 678 7.28 23.15 -32.19
N VAL A 679 6.30 22.93 -33.07
CA VAL A 679 6.54 22.66 -34.49
C VAL A 679 7.32 23.82 -35.14
N LYS A 680 6.93 25.06 -34.87
CA LYS A 680 7.60 26.27 -35.39
C LYS A 680 9.00 26.48 -34.80
N SER A 681 9.13 26.37 -33.48
CA SER A 681 10.34 26.79 -32.77
C SER A 681 11.41 25.71 -32.63
N LYS A 682 11.03 24.42 -32.69
CA LYS A 682 11.92 23.28 -32.37
C LYS A 682 12.01 22.22 -33.45
N TYR A 683 10.98 22.11 -34.30
CA TYR A 683 10.91 21.03 -35.30
C TYR A 683 10.86 21.55 -36.74
N ASN A 684 11.44 22.71 -37.03
CA ASN A 684 11.59 23.27 -38.39
C ASN A 684 10.29 23.29 -39.21
N ASN A 685 9.17 23.65 -38.58
CA ASN A 685 7.82 23.62 -39.16
C ASN A 685 7.34 22.23 -39.62
N ASN A 686 7.97 21.15 -39.16
CA ASN A 686 7.63 19.78 -39.52
C ASN A 686 6.80 19.10 -38.41
N LYS A 687 5.48 19.04 -38.62
CA LYS A 687 4.54 18.37 -37.70
C LYS A 687 4.85 16.89 -37.51
N ASN A 688 5.37 16.20 -38.53
CA ASN A 688 5.66 14.77 -38.45
C ASN A 688 6.81 14.49 -37.48
N GLN A 689 7.84 15.35 -37.43
CA GLN A 689 8.94 15.17 -36.47
C GLN A 689 8.47 15.26 -35.01
N PHE A 690 7.57 16.21 -34.71
CA PHE A 690 6.99 16.31 -33.38
C PHE A 690 6.04 15.14 -33.08
N PHE A 691 5.28 14.68 -34.08
CA PHE A 691 4.45 13.49 -33.93
C PHE A 691 5.28 12.24 -33.61
N GLU A 692 6.47 12.05 -34.22
CA GLU A 692 7.38 10.95 -33.87
C GLU A 692 7.81 10.98 -32.39
N VAL A 693 7.96 12.17 -31.79
CA VAL A 693 8.20 12.32 -30.34
C VAL A 693 6.97 11.86 -29.57
N LEU A 694 5.78 12.33 -29.94
CA LEU A 694 4.52 12.00 -29.26
C LEU A 694 4.13 10.53 -29.34
N LYS A 695 4.53 9.79 -30.39
CA LYS A 695 4.31 8.34 -30.50
C LYS A 695 4.84 7.58 -29.28
N SER A 696 5.97 8.02 -28.72
CA SER A 696 6.58 7.43 -27.51
C SER A 696 5.73 7.58 -26.24
N HIS A 697 4.61 8.31 -26.30
CA HIS A 697 3.67 8.55 -25.20
C HIS A 697 2.33 7.82 -25.40
N PHE A 698 2.27 6.83 -26.29
CA PHE A 698 1.04 6.15 -26.75
C PHE A 698 0.05 7.08 -27.45
N ILE A 699 0.54 8.11 -28.16
CA ILE A 699 -0.30 8.99 -28.97
C ILE A 699 -0.29 8.48 -30.41
N SER A 700 -1.42 7.88 -30.84
CA SER A 700 -1.63 7.46 -32.23
C SER A 700 -1.82 8.67 -33.16
N GLN A 701 -1.81 8.46 -34.48
CA GLN A 701 -2.13 9.53 -35.43
C GLN A 701 -3.50 10.13 -35.14
N ARG A 702 -4.49 9.29 -34.83
CA ARG A 702 -5.84 9.71 -34.49
C ARG A 702 -5.90 10.51 -33.19
N ALA A 703 -5.16 10.09 -32.16
CA ALA A 703 -5.03 10.85 -30.92
C ALA A 703 -4.31 12.19 -31.18
N PHE A 704 -3.31 12.22 -32.04
CA PHE A 704 -2.62 13.46 -32.41
C PHE A 704 -3.56 14.44 -33.13
N ASP A 705 -4.41 13.95 -34.03
CA ASP A 705 -5.44 14.77 -34.70
C ASP A 705 -6.42 15.35 -33.66
N TYR A 706 -6.91 14.53 -32.71
CA TYR A 706 -7.75 15.02 -31.61
C TYR A 706 -7.02 16.01 -30.69
N LEU A 707 -5.73 15.82 -30.48
CA LEU A 707 -4.89 16.75 -29.72
C LEU A 707 -4.86 18.12 -30.39
N ILE A 708 -4.55 18.21 -31.69
CA ILE A 708 -4.48 19.49 -32.40
C ILE A 708 -5.86 20.12 -32.67
N GLU A 709 -6.93 19.34 -32.62
CA GLU A 709 -8.33 19.79 -32.68
C GLU A 709 -8.90 20.15 -31.29
N ASP A 710 -8.10 20.06 -30.23
CA ASP A 710 -8.51 20.34 -28.84
C ASP A 710 -9.65 19.42 -28.33
N LYS A 711 -9.83 18.22 -28.91
CA LYS A 711 -10.87 17.23 -28.60
C LYS A 711 -10.44 16.29 -27.46
N PHE A 712 -10.68 16.73 -26.23
CA PHE A 712 -10.18 16.06 -25.03
C PHE A 712 -10.73 14.64 -24.80
N GLU A 713 -12.05 14.44 -24.89
CA GLU A 713 -12.67 13.14 -24.59
C GLU A 713 -12.27 12.06 -25.60
N GLU A 714 -12.23 12.44 -26.87
CA GLU A 714 -11.81 11.58 -27.97
C GLU A 714 -10.32 11.24 -27.87
N PHE A 715 -9.49 12.22 -27.47
CA PHE A 715 -8.07 12.00 -27.19
C PHE A 715 -7.87 10.96 -26.07
N VAL A 716 -8.53 11.15 -24.93
CA VAL A 716 -8.42 10.24 -23.79
C VAL A 716 -8.89 8.83 -24.17
N SER A 717 -9.98 8.72 -24.91
CA SER A 717 -10.51 7.44 -25.42
C SER A 717 -9.52 6.71 -26.31
N GLU A 718 -8.99 7.37 -27.34
CA GLU A 718 -8.05 6.73 -28.28
C GLU A 718 -6.74 6.36 -27.59
N ARG A 719 -6.27 7.17 -26.63
CA ARG A 719 -5.07 6.88 -25.85
C ARG A 719 -5.27 5.69 -24.89
N GLU A 720 -6.46 5.55 -24.31
CA GLU A 720 -6.86 4.39 -23.51
C GLU A 720 -6.74 3.10 -24.31
N ASP A 721 -7.28 3.08 -25.55
CA ASP A 721 -7.24 1.92 -26.43
C ASP A 721 -5.81 1.49 -26.79
N LYS A 722 -4.90 2.46 -27.01
CA LYS A 722 -3.48 2.18 -27.27
C LYS A 722 -2.77 1.61 -26.05
N ILE A 723 -3.02 2.17 -24.86
CA ILE A 723 -2.43 1.67 -23.62
C ILE A 723 -2.97 0.27 -23.31
N LEU A 724 -4.29 0.04 -23.42
CA LEU A 724 -4.90 -1.28 -23.25
C LEU A 724 -4.32 -2.30 -24.23
N SER A 725 -4.12 -1.91 -25.49
CA SER A 725 -3.47 -2.77 -26.49
C SER A 725 -2.05 -3.17 -26.09
N LYS A 726 -1.27 -2.25 -25.52
CA LYS A 726 0.07 -2.54 -25.00
C LYS A 726 0.01 -3.47 -23.79
N ILE A 727 -0.92 -3.26 -22.87
CA ILE A 727 -1.14 -4.12 -21.70
C ILE A 727 -1.46 -5.55 -22.16
N LYS A 728 -2.43 -5.71 -23.08
CA LYS A 728 -2.79 -7.01 -23.69
C LYS A 728 -1.57 -7.72 -24.27
N LYS A 729 -0.72 -7.01 -25.01
CA LYS A 729 0.54 -7.57 -25.54
C LYS A 729 1.48 -8.04 -24.44
N ASN A 730 1.68 -7.24 -23.39
CA ASN A 730 2.61 -7.56 -22.30
C ASN A 730 2.15 -8.76 -21.46
N ILE A 731 0.83 -8.94 -21.27
CA ILE A 731 0.28 -10.12 -20.58
C ILE A 731 0.13 -11.35 -21.50
N GLY A 732 0.46 -11.21 -22.79
CA GLY A 732 0.30 -12.28 -23.77
C GLY A 732 -1.17 -12.63 -24.05
N PHE A 733 -2.07 -11.67 -23.90
CA PHE A 733 -3.48 -11.85 -24.26
C PHE A 733 -3.61 -11.77 -25.78
N GLU A 734 -3.81 -12.92 -26.39
CA GLU A 734 -4.27 -13.01 -27.76
C GLU A 734 -5.77 -12.67 -27.76
N GLU A 735 -6.09 -11.41 -28.06
CA GLU A 735 -7.39 -11.16 -28.66
C GLU A 735 -7.49 -12.06 -29.90
N LEU A 736 -8.70 -12.52 -30.23
CA LEU A 736 -9.05 -12.89 -31.60
C LEU A 736 -8.91 -11.64 -32.49
N LYS A 737 -7.68 -11.14 -32.65
CA LYS A 737 -7.26 -10.20 -33.66
C LYS A 737 -7.04 -11.01 -34.89
N THR A 738 -8.15 -11.40 -35.48
CA THR A 738 -8.14 -11.80 -36.86
C THR A 738 -7.91 -10.55 -37.71
N GLU A 739 -6.64 -10.22 -37.99
CA GLU A 739 -6.26 -9.38 -39.14
C GLU A 739 -6.94 -9.89 -40.43
N LYS A 740 -7.33 -11.17 -40.44
CA LYS A 740 -8.25 -11.85 -41.36
C LYS A 740 -9.38 -12.52 -40.58
N THR A 741 -10.54 -11.87 -40.46
CA THR A 741 -11.70 -12.47 -39.79
C THR A 741 -12.38 -13.43 -40.75
N LEU A 742 -12.16 -14.72 -40.52
CA LEU A 742 -12.78 -15.80 -41.28
C LEU A 742 -14.29 -15.79 -41.05
N ILE A 743 -15.05 -15.65 -42.12
CA ILE A 743 -16.48 -15.90 -42.14
C ILE A 743 -16.72 -17.33 -42.64
N SER A 744 -17.62 -18.06 -41.98
CA SER A 744 -17.86 -19.50 -42.22
C SER A 744 -19.34 -19.81 -42.46
N PRO A 745 -19.67 -20.84 -43.28
CA PRO A 745 -21.05 -21.32 -43.46
C PRO A 745 -21.73 -21.78 -42.18
N SER A 746 -20.95 -22.21 -41.19
CA SER A 746 -21.46 -22.63 -39.90
C SER A 746 -21.94 -21.47 -39.01
N ASN A 747 -21.57 -20.21 -39.32
CA ASN A 747 -21.78 -19.05 -38.43
C ASN A 747 -22.44 -17.83 -39.15
N PRO A 748 -23.58 -17.99 -39.84
CA PRO A 748 -24.15 -16.94 -40.70
C PRO A 748 -24.53 -15.65 -39.94
N PHE A 749 -25.01 -15.78 -38.69
CA PHE A 749 -25.35 -14.63 -37.85
C PHE A 749 -24.11 -13.83 -37.43
N THR A 750 -23.06 -14.53 -36.97
CA THR A 750 -21.78 -13.92 -36.57
C THR A 750 -21.09 -13.25 -37.74
N ASN A 751 -21.11 -13.85 -38.94
CA ASN A 751 -20.55 -13.26 -40.16
C ASN A 751 -21.14 -11.87 -40.46
N ARG A 752 -22.46 -11.73 -40.30
CA ARG A 752 -23.15 -10.45 -40.48
C ARG A 752 -22.76 -9.44 -39.41
N ILE A 753 -22.66 -9.84 -38.14
CA ILE A 753 -22.23 -8.95 -37.06
C ILE A 753 -20.82 -8.41 -37.31
N ILE A 754 -19.88 -9.27 -37.71
CA ILE A 754 -18.50 -8.88 -38.01
C ILE A 754 -18.48 -7.81 -39.11
N PHE A 755 -19.23 -8.01 -40.19
CA PHE A 755 -19.29 -7.06 -41.29
C PHE A 755 -19.92 -5.72 -40.89
N VAL A 756 -21.05 -5.76 -40.17
CA VAL A 756 -21.72 -4.56 -39.65
C VAL A 756 -20.79 -3.79 -38.70
N ASN A 757 -20.06 -4.49 -37.83
CA ASN A 757 -19.08 -3.85 -36.94
C ASN A 757 -17.91 -3.21 -37.71
N THR A 758 -17.48 -3.82 -38.81
CA THR A 758 -16.44 -3.27 -39.70
C THR A 758 -16.91 -1.98 -40.38
N LEU A 759 -18.16 -1.94 -40.84
CA LEU A 759 -18.76 -0.72 -41.39
C LEU A 759 -18.95 0.36 -40.30
N LYS A 760 -19.38 -0.03 -39.09
CA LYS A 760 -19.53 0.89 -37.95
C LYS A 760 -18.21 1.51 -37.50
N SER A 761 -17.08 0.83 -37.68
CA SER A 761 -15.76 1.37 -37.36
C SER A 761 -15.23 2.37 -38.39
N CYS A 762 -15.89 2.53 -39.56
CA CYS A 762 -15.49 3.50 -40.57
C CYS A 762 -15.77 4.95 -40.09
N GLU A 763 -14.90 5.88 -40.49
CA GLU A 763 -14.97 7.30 -40.13
C GLU A 763 -14.64 8.21 -41.31
N GLY A 764 -15.28 9.38 -41.37
CA GLY A 764 -15.15 10.33 -42.48
C GLY A 764 -15.90 9.85 -43.72
N TYR A 765 -15.33 8.90 -44.45
CA TYR A 765 -15.91 8.41 -45.70
C TYR A 765 -15.94 6.88 -45.77
N ILE A 766 -16.82 6.36 -46.62
CA ILE A 766 -16.87 4.96 -47.06
C ILE A 766 -16.78 4.93 -48.58
N TYR A 767 -15.63 4.51 -49.10
CA TYR A 767 -15.44 4.26 -50.53
C TYR A 767 -15.44 2.76 -50.76
N TRP A 768 -16.45 2.25 -51.45
CA TRP A 768 -16.72 0.81 -51.60
C TRP A 768 -16.60 0.41 -53.08
N VAL A 769 -15.66 -0.47 -53.39
CA VAL A 769 -15.60 -1.16 -54.69
C VAL A 769 -16.14 -2.57 -54.54
N ASP A 770 -17.23 -2.88 -55.23
CA ASP A 770 -17.72 -4.25 -55.39
C ASP A 770 -18.33 -4.44 -56.77
N LYS A 771 -17.65 -5.25 -57.59
CA LYS A 771 -18.09 -5.61 -58.93
C LYS A 771 -19.56 -6.06 -58.97
N TYR A 772 -20.02 -6.79 -57.95
CA TYR A 772 -21.37 -7.34 -57.88
C TYR A 772 -22.17 -6.74 -56.73
N PHE A 773 -21.98 -5.44 -56.45
CA PHE A 773 -22.77 -4.74 -55.45
C PHE A 773 -24.27 -4.98 -55.68
N SER A 774 -25.02 -5.25 -54.62
CA SER A 774 -26.44 -5.62 -54.71
C SER A 774 -27.27 -4.82 -53.72
N LYS A 775 -28.60 -4.99 -53.78
CA LYS A 775 -29.53 -4.44 -52.77
C LYS A 775 -29.05 -4.73 -51.33
N LYS A 776 -28.46 -5.90 -51.10
CA LYS A 776 -27.97 -6.30 -49.77
C LYS A 776 -26.86 -5.37 -49.26
N GLY A 777 -26.03 -4.83 -50.15
CA GLY A 777 -25.02 -3.83 -49.81
C GLY A 777 -25.65 -2.55 -49.25
N LEU A 778 -26.76 -2.08 -49.84
CA LEU A 778 -27.50 -0.92 -49.33
C LEU A 778 -28.11 -1.18 -47.95
N GLU A 779 -28.69 -2.37 -47.74
CA GLU A 779 -29.24 -2.75 -46.43
C GLU A 779 -28.17 -2.75 -45.34
N LEU A 780 -26.99 -3.33 -45.62
CA LEU A 780 -25.87 -3.36 -44.67
C LEU A 780 -25.34 -1.95 -44.36
N LEU A 781 -25.33 -1.05 -45.33
CA LEU A 781 -24.96 0.35 -45.11
C LEU A 781 -25.95 1.03 -44.17
N VAL A 782 -27.26 0.94 -44.42
CA VAL A 782 -28.28 1.55 -43.55
C VAL A 782 -28.17 1.05 -42.11
N GLU A 783 -27.91 -0.24 -41.92
CA GLU A 783 -27.75 -0.87 -40.60
C GLU A 783 -26.48 -0.43 -39.83
N SER A 784 -25.49 0.10 -40.54
CA SER A 784 -24.13 0.32 -40.00
C SER A 784 -23.69 1.78 -39.97
N ILE A 785 -24.35 2.66 -40.72
CA ILE A 785 -23.97 4.08 -40.83
C ILE A 785 -24.07 4.77 -39.46
N SER A 786 -22.96 5.40 -39.07
CA SER A 786 -22.85 6.21 -37.85
C SER A 786 -22.75 7.70 -38.20
N GLU A 787 -22.92 8.57 -37.19
CA GLU A 787 -22.76 10.04 -37.33
C GLU A 787 -21.33 10.47 -37.72
N LYS A 788 -20.38 9.52 -37.72
CA LYS A 788 -18.97 9.78 -38.06
C LYS A 788 -18.71 9.81 -39.56
N ILE A 789 -19.68 9.42 -40.39
CA ILE A 789 -19.57 9.38 -41.86
C ILE A 789 -20.22 10.62 -42.46
N ASN A 790 -19.56 11.24 -43.42
CA ASN A 790 -20.07 12.38 -44.19
C ASN A 790 -20.13 12.11 -45.71
N GLU A 791 -19.51 11.03 -46.20
CA GLU A 791 -19.50 10.69 -47.62
C GLU A 791 -19.50 9.17 -47.87
N ILE A 792 -20.30 8.73 -48.83
CA ILE A 792 -20.37 7.33 -49.29
C ILE A 792 -20.26 7.31 -50.82
N ARG A 793 -19.27 6.59 -51.34
CA ARG A 793 -19.08 6.41 -52.78
C ARG A 793 -18.97 4.93 -53.13
N ILE A 794 -19.75 4.47 -54.09
CA ILE A 794 -19.86 3.05 -54.44
C ILE A 794 -19.54 2.86 -55.93
N ILE A 795 -18.69 1.89 -56.25
CA ILE A 795 -18.39 1.48 -57.64
C ILE A 795 -18.84 0.05 -57.85
N MET A 796 -19.56 -0.21 -58.93
CA MET A 796 -19.94 -1.55 -59.35
C MET A 796 -19.85 -1.78 -60.87
N SER A 797 -19.95 -3.04 -61.30
CA SER A 797 -20.04 -3.41 -62.72
C SER A 797 -21.49 -3.38 -63.21
N VAL A 798 -21.67 -3.09 -64.51
CA VAL A 798 -22.96 -3.18 -65.21
C VAL A 798 -23.65 -4.56 -65.08
N ASP A 799 -22.91 -5.63 -64.77
CA ASP A 799 -23.42 -7.02 -64.68
C ASP A 799 -24.64 -7.24 -63.77
N LYS A 800 -24.74 -6.46 -62.69
CA LYS A 800 -25.77 -6.63 -61.65
C LYS A 800 -26.66 -5.40 -61.49
N VAL A 801 -26.55 -4.46 -62.42
CA VAL A 801 -27.33 -3.24 -62.39
C VAL A 801 -28.70 -3.51 -63.02
N ASP A 802 -29.76 -3.06 -62.37
CA ASP A 802 -31.11 -3.09 -62.90
C ASP A 802 -31.89 -1.84 -62.45
N GLU A 803 -33.10 -1.65 -63.01
CA GLU A 803 -33.93 -0.47 -62.71
C GLU A 803 -34.40 -0.47 -61.24
N ASN A 804 -34.47 -1.65 -60.59
CA ASN A 804 -34.85 -1.80 -59.19
C ASN A 804 -33.75 -1.27 -58.24
N LEU A 805 -32.51 -1.71 -58.43
CA LEU A 805 -31.35 -1.23 -57.67
C LEU A 805 -31.17 0.29 -57.84
N ARG A 806 -31.38 0.82 -59.06
CA ARG A 806 -31.38 2.26 -59.30
C ARG A 806 -32.46 2.98 -58.49
N GLY A 807 -33.67 2.44 -58.46
CA GLY A 807 -34.78 2.99 -57.66
C GLY A 807 -34.43 3.03 -56.17
N LEU A 808 -33.97 1.89 -55.63
CA LEU A 808 -33.55 1.78 -54.23
C LEU A 808 -32.41 2.73 -53.88
N PHE A 809 -31.43 2.91 -54.77
CA PHE A 809 -30.33 3.84 -54.53
C PHE A 809 -30.78 5.31 -54.53
N LYS A 810 -31.79 5.69 -55.33
CA LYS A 810 -32.39 7.03 -55.26
C LYS A 810 -33.00 7.30 -53.89
N ASP A 811 -33.75 6.34 -53.35
CA ASP A 811 -34.36 6.46 -52.03
C ASP A 811 -33.29 6.51 -50.92
N PHE A 812 -32.28 5.62 -51.01
CA PHE A 812 -31.13 5.61 -50.10
C PHE A 812 -30.38 6.96 -50.10
N LYS A 813 -30.09 7.51 -51.29
CA LYS A 813 -29.40 8.81 -51.43
C LYS A 813 -30.21 9.94 -50.79
N LYS A 814 -31.54 9.92 -50.93
CA LYS A 814 -32.43 10.90 -50.29
C LYS A 814 -32.40 10.76 -48.77
N GLU A 815 -32.49 9.54 -48.24
CA GLU A 815 -32.43 9.30 -46.79
C GLU A 815 -31.09 9.76 -46.19
N MET A 816 -29.97 9.46 -46.85
CA MET A 816 -28.64 9.84 -46.39
C MET A 816 -28.40 11.35 -46.45
N SER A 817 -28.99 12.06 -47.42
CA SER A 817 -28.91 13.52 -47.48
C SER A 817 -29.56 14.19 -46.26
N ASN A 818 -30.63 13.61 -45.70
CA ASN A 818 -31.26 14.10 -44.46
C ASN A 818 -30.33 13.95 -43.24
N ARG A 819 -29.31 13.08 -43.33
CA ARG A 819 -28.28 12.85 -42.30
C ARG A 819 -26.99 13.62 -42.59
N ASN A 820 -26.98 14.55 -43.55
CA ASN A 820 -25.79 15.27 -44.05
C ASN A 820 -24.70 14.36 -44.65
N ILE A 821 -25.09 13.23 -45.25
CA ILE A 821 -24.17 12.28 -45.88
C ILE A 821 -24.31 12.36 -47.40
N ASN A 822 -23.24 12.74 -48.10
CA ASN A 822 -23.23 12.75 -49.57
C ASN A 822 -23.05 11.33 -50.13
N CYS A 823 -23.96 10.89 -51.01
CA CYS A 823 -23.95 9.54 -51.57
C CYS A 823 -23.89 9.55 -53.10
N GLU A 824 -23.00 8.75 -53.68
CA GLU A 824 -22.88 8.56 -55.12
C GLU A 824 -22.56 7.09 -55.45
N LEU A 825 -23.24 6.56 -56.47
CA LEU A 825 -23.00 5.20 -56.95
C LEU A 825 -22.76 5.27 -58.45
N ARG A 826 -21.61 4.74 -58.88
CA ARG A 826 -21.20 4.71 -60.27
C ARG A 826 -21.03 3.28 -60.78
N VAL A 827 -21.26 3.14 -62.08
CA VAL A 827 -21.28 1.88 -62.82
C VAL A 827 -20.19 1.89 -63.89
N ILE A 828 -19.38 0.84 -63.92
CA ILE A 828 -18.39 0.62 -64.97
C ILE A 828 -19.04 -0.15 -66.12
N THR A 829 -19.01 0.47 -67.30
CA THR A 829 -19.63 -0.06 -68.53
C THR A 829 -18.62 -0.61 -69.54
N ASP A 830 -17.35 -0.21 -69.45
CA ASP A 830 -16.28 -0.68 -70.34
C ASP A 830 -15.88 -2.13 -70.01
N SER A 831 -15.90 -3.01 -71.02
CA SER A 831 -15.65 -4.44 -70.85
C SER A 831 -14.21 -4.79 -70.42
N LYS A 832 -13.21 -4.00 -70.84
CA LYS A 832 -11.81 -4.19 -70.43
C LYS A 832 -11.61 -3.77 -68.98
N ILE A 833 -12.14 -2.61 -68.58
CA ILE A 833 -12.03 -2.11 -67.19
C ILE A 833 -12.83 -3.00 -66.23
N LYS A 834 -14.02 -3.43 -66.64
CA LYS A 834 -14.85 -4.39 -65.90
C LYS A 834 -14.13 -5.71 -65.64
N SER A 835 -13.31 -6.16 -66.59
CA SER A 835 -12.54 -7.40 -66.45
C SER A 835 -11.43 -7.30 -65.42
N SER A 836 -10.88 -6.09 -65.16
CA SER A 836 -9.79 -5.87 -64.20
C SER A 836 -10.25 -5.66 -62.75
N ILE A 837 -11.55 -5.49 -62.49
CA ILE A 837 -12.08 -5.42 -61.11
C ILE A 837 -12.14 -6.85 -60.55
N HIS A 838 -11.15 -7.21 -59.74
CA HIS A 838 -11.11 -8.50 -59.04
C HIS A 838 -11.29 -8.33 -57.53
N ASP A 839 -10.75 -7.27 -56.96
CA ASP A 839 -10.76 -7.03 -55.52
C ASP A 839 -12.01 -6.28 -55.06
N ARG A 840 -12.43 -6.60 -53.84
CA ARG A 840 -13.55 -5.95 -53.15
C ARG A 840 -13.02 -5.34 -51.88
N PHE A 841 -13.16 -4.03 -51.75
CA PHE A 841 -12.59 -3.32 -50.64
C PHE A 841 -13.40 -2.10 -50.24
N ILE A 842 -13.20 -1.71 -48.98
CA ILE A 842 -13.71 -0.48 -48.39
C ILE A 842 -12.53 0.38 -47.96
N ILE A 843 -12.56 1.66 -48.29
CA ILE A 843 -11.60 2.66 -47.82
C ILE A 843 -12.33 3.65 -46.93
N THR A 844 -11.72 3.95 -45.78
CA THR A 844 -12.21 4.94 -44.82
C THR A 844 -11.11 5.91 -44.38
N LYS A 845 -11.39 6.94 -43.57
CA LYS A 845 -10.43 8.02 -43.26
C LYS A 845 -9.11 7.53 -42.69
N TYR A 846 -9.10 6.51 -41.85
CA TYR A 846 -7.88 5.98 -41.23
C TYR A 846 -7.47 4.60 -41.74
N ASP A 847 -8.41 3.81 -42.26
CA ASP A 847 -8.23 2.39 -42.53
C ASP A 847 -8.72 1.97 -43.93
N SER A 848 -8.38 0.74 -44.34
CA SER A 848 -8.93 0.07 -45.52
C SER A 848 -9.13 -1.41 -45.23
N TYR A 849 -10.15 -2.01 -45.84
CA TYR A 849 -10.53 -3.41 -45.61
C TYR A 849 -10.77 -4.12 -46.94
N ASN A 850 -10.23 -5.33 -47.08
CA ASN A 850 -10.67 -6.29 -48.09
C ASN A 850 -11.89 -7.03 -47.55
N ILE A 851 -12.94 -7.14 -48.35
CA ILE A 851 -14.23 -7.65 -47.91
C ILE A 851 -14.82 -8.68 -48.90
N PRO A 852 -15.62 -9.66 -48.41
CA PRO A 852 -16.44 -10.48 -49.28
C PRO A 852 -17.62 -9.66 -49.86
N SER A 853 -18.28 -10.17 -50.90
CA SER A 853 -19.51 -9.49 -51.38
C SER A 853 -20.64 -9.62 -50.36
N PRO A 854 -21.57 -8.66 -50.31
CA PRO A 854 -22.77 -8.74 -49.48
C PRO A 854 -23.55 -10.05 -49.67
N ASP A 855 -23.61 -10.58 -50.90
CA ASP A 855 -24.31 -11.82 -51.21
C ASP A 855 -23.58 -13.08 -50.72
N THR A 856 -22.24 -13.05 -50.62
CA THR A 856 -21.43 -14.13 -50.03
C THR A 856 -21.66 -14.20 -48.53
N ILE A 857 -21.78 -13.04 -47.87
CA ILE A 857 -22.09 -12.93 -46.43
C ILE A 857 -23.49 -13.44 -46.14
N ALA A 858 -24.49 -13.06 -46.95
CA ALA A 858 -25.87 -13.52 -46.80
C ALA A 858 -26.02 -15.04 -47.00
N ARG A 859 -25.21 -15.64 -47.89
CA ARG A 859 -25.19 -17.10 -48.14
C ARG A 859 -24.30 -17.88 -47.17
N GLY A 860 -23.55 -17.18 -46.31
CA GLY A 860 -22.63 -17.78 -45.36
C GLY A 860 -21.39 -18.43 -45.98
N GLN A 861 -21.00 -18.17 -47.23
CA GLN A 861 -19.85 -18.87 -47.81
C GLN A 861 -18.53 -18.57 -47.07
N LEU A 862 -17.60 -19.52 -47.11
CA LEU A 862 -16.29 -19.38 -46.45
C LEU A 862 -15.49 -18.25 -47.13
N SER A 863 -15.11 -17.23 -46.36
CA SER A 863 -14.37 -16.06 -46.86
C SER A 863 -13.68 -15.32 -45.71
N GLU A 864 -13.07 -14.18 -45.98
CA GLU A 864 -12.38 -13.37 -44.97
C GLU A 864 -12.67 -11.87 -45.11
N ILE A 865 -12.76 -11.18 -43.98
CA ILE A 865 -12.70 -9.71 -43.91
C ILE A 865 -11.33 -9.37 -43.31
N SER A 866 -10.48 -8.66 -44.05
CA SER A 866 -9.14 -8.33 -43.59
C SER A 866 -8.82 -6.86 -43.72
N LYS A 867 -8.03 -6.33 -42.79
CA LYS A 867 -7.55 -4.94 -42.88
C LYS A 867 -6.40 -4.89 -43.89
N SER A 868 -6.52 -4.05 -44.92
CA SER A 868 -5.48 -3.90 -45.94
C SER A 868 -4.36 -3.01 -45.44
N SER A 869 -3.11 -3.43 -45.67
CA SER A 869 -1.90 -2.70 -45.32
C SER A 869 -1.53 -1.59 -46.30
N ASN A 870 -2.13 -1.56 -47.50
CA ASN A 870 -1.78 -0.61 -48.55
C ASN A 870 -2.95 0.30 -48.97
N LYS A 871 -3.42 1.10 -48.00
CA LYS A 871 -4.54 2.04 -48.22
C LYS A 871 -4.30 3.01 -49.38
N GLU A 872 -3.08 3.54 -49.52
CA GLU A 872 -2.76 4.53 -50.55
C GLU A 872 -2.87 3.95 -51.98
N GLU A 873 -2.46 2.69 -52.16
CA GLU A 873 -2.61 1.98 -53.44
C GLU A 873 -4.08 1.74 -53.77
N LEU A 874 -4.85 1.20 -52.82
CA LEU A 874 -6.30 1.00 -53.00
C LEU A 874 -7.03 2.32 -53.29
N LYS A 875 -6.58 3.42 -52.68
CA LYS A 875 -7.16 4.74 -52.92
C LYS A 875 -6.88 5.23 -54.34
N LYS A 876 -5.67 5.03 -54.86
CA LYS A 876 -5.35 5.33 -56.27
C LYS A 876 -6.18 4.49 -57.23
N GLU A 877 -6.33 3.19 -56.96
CA GLU A 877 -7.17 2.30 -57.75
C GLU A 877 -8.64 2.77 -57.75
N PHE A 878 -9.18 3.09 -56.57
CA PHE A 878 -10.53 3.63 -56.44
C PHE A 878 -10.71 4.90 -57.28
N ASP A 879 -9.79 5.86 -57.19
CA ASP A 879 -9.89 7.14 -57.90
C ASP A 879 -9.80 6.96 -59.43
N ASP A 880 -8.96 6.02 -59.91
CA ASP A 880 -8.89 5.65 -61.33
C ASP A 880 -10.22 5.06 -61.82
N LEU A 881 -10.77 4.08 -61.11
CA LEU A 881 -12.07 3.47 -61.42
C LEU A 881 -13.21 4.50 -61.35
N TRP A 882 -13.19 5.39 -60.35
CA TRP A 882 -14.19 6.43 -60.17
C TRP A 882 -14.26 7.38 -61.37
N SER A 883 -13.11 7.75 -61.92
CA SER A 883 -13.01 8.64 -63.09
C SER A 883 -13.55 8.02 -64.39
N LYS A 884 -13.57 6.67 -64.49
CA LYS A 884 -13.97 5.90 -65.68
C LYS A 884 -15.35 5.25 -65.55
N SER A 885 -16.12 5.64 -64.55
CA SER A 885 -17.44 5.08 -64.23
C SER A 885 -18.55 6.13 -64.39
N LYS A 886 -19.78 5.67 -64.60
CA LYS A 886 -20.95 6.51 -64.89
C LYS A 886 -21.94 6.52 -63.74
N ASP A 887 -22.51 7.66 -63.37
CA ASP A 887 -23.49 7.76 -62.28
C ASP A 887 -24.79 7.00 -62.60
N ILE A 888 -25.22 6.12 -61.69
CA ILE A 888 -26.39 5.24 -61.89
C ILE A 888 -27.71 6.01 -62.03
N ILE A 889 -27.79 7.22 -61.49
CA ILE A 889 -28.99 8.06 -61.52
C ILE A 889 -28.97 8.97 -62.75
N GLN A 890 -27.89 9.73 -62.93
CA GLN A 890 -27.76 10.79 -63.95
C GLN A 890 -27.47 10.23 -65.34
N GLU A 891 -26.64 9.20 -65.46
CA GLU A 891 -26.16 8.67 -66.75
C GLU A 891 -26.83 7.33 -67.14
N TRP A 892 -28.01 7.07 -66.58
CA TRP A 892 -28.73 5.80 -66.74
C TRP A 892 -28.96 5.37 -68.19
N ASN A 893 -29.27 6.31 -69.08
CA ASN A 893 -29.53 5.99 -70.48
C ASN A 893 -28.29 5.40 -71.17
N GLU A 894 -27.10 5.82 -70.78
CA GLU A 894 -25.84 5.30 -71.30
C GLU A 894 -25.49 3.93 -70.70
N ILE A 895 -25.74 3.78 -69.40
CA ILE A 895 -25.59 2.49 -68.70
C ILE A 895 -26.54 1.45 -69.31
N LYS A 896 -27.80 1.82 -69.54
CA LYS A 896 -28.83 0.94 -70.13
C LYS A 896 -28.50 0.50 -71.56
N LYS A 897 -27.79 1.33 -72.33
CA LYS A 897 -27.28 0.94 -73.66
C LYS A 897 -26.20 -0.14 -73.56
N SER A 898 -25.35 -0.09 -72.54
CA SER A 898 -24.30 -1.09 -72.30
C SER A 898 -24.78 -2.40 -71.66
N MET A 899 -26.05 -2.46 -71.25
CA MET A 899 -26.69 -3.69 -70.74
C MET A 899 -27.25 -4.60 -71.85
N LYS A 900 -27.45 -4.04 -73.05
CA LYS A 900 -27.87 -4.78 -74.25
C LYS A 900 -26.64 -5.23 -75.01
#